data_AF-A0A5B9Y312-F1
#
_entry.id   AF-A0A5B9Y312-F1
#
_cell.length_a   1.000
_cell.length_b   1.000
_cell.length_c   1.000
_cell.angle_alpha   90.00
_cell.angle_beta   90.00
_cell.angle_gamma   90.00
#
_symmetry.space_group_name_H-M   'P 1'
#
loop_
_entity.id
_entity.type
_entity.pdbx_description
1 polymer ?
#
loop_
_entity_poly.entity_id
_entity_poly.type
_entity_poly.pdbx_seq_one_letter_code
_entity_poly.pdbx_strand_id
1 'polypeptide(L)'
;MIKSKTLLLIVGLGGLSTAAVIPVISLSNSFSNTFKKQNEGTDSTSNLDETLDEDIKDSNQGFEAVGVLKIKTNLGDINDLSEQSIREKLLKENNILKDKTIYIKGITLKKVKFTVENYSGTMEVNYKVTDLNNLIKEKELGKIKDIRETTIIEKIKEKNPLLSGVSFEGELSISITSLSEIHVSLANNSRSDENYIILNYKCTSIEGLFSENDLGQMDDISEANISAQVKNHNTQLEFAAEKNYVFKFVENTVQTPSGVKVNLYFNNELVKFDEANFLNITYNVKSIETIVTKLDLGEIESISPTVILDKITSLNPIFANYRNIKDSKFESIGLNYAILRNDNLEGQVTVTFVIKNLSGLLLETVVGDIEDYSTDSSKRDPKIIELVKKTNPILSDLSTSSLHVATFKISSFTVSDQYISNNTFVFSIDGYNGTLTMTFRIKRQSIEKFLKVTDLGNLYWISTKEVIQKIKDRNGADFDESELIFSTPNYTGVTVTAKETSYNYYGVVKISYKTLFSKTTGFNLNSGVNGTITGDTFVANQGIISGGDNQKANQSSIEMKYAIPDNYNNLKAAYKNFVFDITIKPKRIQANKAVASSELTSKTTNKKITTSISSITTSWSKEAELAHPGFTLTFRSRNWLGCNAGPQSWSYSTVFKYQISRATSGGIDYIKIKLVMNSSMSDYSTCDDVVSEYSTYLNSIDIN
;
A
#
# COMPACT_ATOMS: atom_id res chain seq x y z
N MET A 1 -3.85 15.41 -46.38
CA MET A 1 -3.50 15.30 -47.83
C MET A 1 -4.67 14.60 -48.52
N ILE A 2 -5.66 15.24 -49.16
CA ILE A 2 -5.65 16.05 -50.41
C ILE A 2 -4.77 15.36 -51.47
N LYS A 3 -5.23 14.82 -52.60
CA LYS A 3 -6.51 14.92 -53.34
C LYS A 3 -6.72 13.68 -54.24
N SER A 4 -7.98 13.25 -54.35
CA SER A 4 -8.51 12.37 -55.40
C SER A 4 -8.55 13.11 -56.76
N LYS A 5 -8.45 12.35 -57.86
CA LYS A 5 -9.17 12.64 -59.11
C LYS A 5 -9.62 11.34 -59.76
N THR A 6 -10.88 11.02 -59.49
CA THR A 6 -11.77 10.19 -60.30
C THR A 6 -11.93 10.77 -61.70
N LEU A 7 -11.81 9.95 -62.75
CA LEU A 7 -12.28 10.29 -64.10
C LEU A 7 -13.58 9.52 -64.35
N LEU A 8 -14.71 10.25 -64.30
CA LEU A 8 -16.00 9.83 -64.80
C LEU A 8 -15.98 9.85 -66.33
N LEU A 9 -16.47 8.80 -66.98
CA LEU A 9 -16.94 8.90 -68.37
C LEU A 9 -18.38 8.43 -68.44
N ILE A 10 -19.24 9.41 -68.72
CA ILE A 10 -20.69 9.34 -68.75
C ILE A 10 -21.12 8.59 -70.01
N VAL A 11 -21.92 7.54 -69.83
CA VAL A 11 -22.70 6.90 -70.88
C VAL A 11 -23.94 7.76 -71.15
N GLY A 12 -24.03 8.32 -72.35
CA GLY A 12 -25.23 8.98 -72.86
C GLY A 12 -25.85 8.14 -73.97
N LEU A 13 -27.04 7.59 -73.72
CA LEU A 13 -27.95 7.01 -74.71
C LEU A 13 -28.73 8.12 -75.42
N GLY A 14 -28.87 8.04 -76.76
CA GLY A 14 -29.81 8.85 -77.53
C GLY A 14 -29.60 8.72 -79.04
N GLY A 15 -30.60 8.18 -79.75
CA GLY A 15 -30.55 7.88 -81.19
C GLY A 15 -31.06 8.98 -82.14
N LEU A 16 -31.27 8.56 -83.41
CA LEU A 16 -31.67 9.31 -84.63
C LEU A 16 -30.51 10.09 -85.28
N SER A 17 -30.29 10.18 -86.60
CA SER A 17 -30.92 9.65 -87.83
C SER A 17 -30.00 10.05 -89.01
N THR A 18 -29.99 9.23 -90.08
CA THR A 18 -29.69 9.56 -91.50
C THR A 18 -28.51 10.47 -91.93
N ALA A 19 -27.59 9.82 -92.68
CA ALA A 19 -26.98 10.24 -93.95
C ALA A 19 -26.24 11.60 -94.08
N ALA A 20 -24.91 11.51 -94.26
CA ALA A 20 -24.18 12.22 -95.32
C ALA A 20 -22.81 11.55 -95.54
N VAL A 21 -22.51 11.20 -96.79
CA VAL A 21 -21.20 10.77 -97.29
C VAL A 21 -20.47 12.00 -97.85
N ILE A 22 -19.13 11.90 -97.95
CA ILE A 22 -18.15 12.65 -98.79
C ILE A 22 -17.13 13.47 -97.95
N PRO A 23 -15.80 13.49 -98.23
CA PRO A 23 -14.83 12.40 -98.42
C PRO A 23 -13.52 12.63 -97.61
N VAL A 24 -12.58 11.69 -97.71
CA VAL A 24 -11.21 11.74 -97.18
C VAL A 24 -10.38 12.89 -97.79
N ILE A 25 -9.44 13.46 -97.00
CA ILE A 25 -8.21 14.23 -97.32
C ILE A 25 -8.10 15.47 -96.39
N SER A 26 -7.61 15.31 -95.15
CA SER A 26 -7.11 16.44 -94.33
C SER A 26 -6.29 16.06 -93.08
N LEU A 27 -5.80 14.83 -92.91
CA LEU A 27 -4.96 14.49 -91.73
C LEU A 27 -3.67 13.70 -92.04
N SER A 28 -3.37 13.40 -93.32
CA SER A 28 -2.12 12.70 -93.70
C SER A 28 -0.89 13.61 -93.88
N ASN A 29 -1.03 14.94 -93.82
CA ASN A 29 0.10 15.86 -94.02
C ASN A 29 0.83 16.32 -92.74
N SER A 30 0.32 15.98 -91.54
CA SER A 30 0.98 16.35 -90.27
C SER A 30 1.66 15.18 -89.54
N PHE A 31 1.51 13.94 -90.02
CA PHE A 31 2.18 12.77 -89.43
C PHE A 31 3.49 12.38 -90.14
N SER A 32 3.69 12.80 -91.40
CA SER A 32 4.90 12.46 -92.18
C SER A 32 6.08 13.42 -91.95
N ASN A 33 5.84 14.66 -91.53
CA ASN A 33 6.90 15.67 -91.36
C ASN A 33 7.62 15.62 -90.00
N THR A 34 7.10 14.89 -89.02
CA THR A 34 7.74 14.76 -87.69
C THR A 34 8.80 13.65 -87.68
N PHE A 35 8.69 12.63 -88.55
CA PHE A 35 9.68 11.56 -88.67
C PHE A 35 10.80 11.86 -89.68
N LYS A 36 10.61 12.78 -90.63
CA LYS A 36 11.64 13.16 -91.62
C LYS A 36 12.64 14.24 -91.16
N LYS A 37 12.47 14.83 -89.97
CA LYS A 37 13.35 15.88 -89.44
C LYS A 37 14.26 15.45 -88.28
N GLN A 38 14.38 14.15 -88.02
CA GLN A 38 15.23 13.63 -86.95
C GLN A 38 16.32 12.64 -87.40
N ASN A 39 16.60 12.55 -88.71
CA ASN A 39 17.65 11.68 -89.26
C ASN A 39 18.54 12.37 -90.32
N GLU A 40 18.81 13.67 -90.17
CA GLU A 40 19.98 14.30 -90.78
C GLU A 40 21.05 14.49 -89.68
N GLY A 41 21.95 13.51 -89.59
CA GLY A 41 23.05 13.54 -88.63
C GLY A 41 23.86 12.23 -88.67
N THR A 42 24.79 12.15 -89.62
CA THR A 42 26.11 11.48 -89.52
C THR A 42 26.30 10.45 -88.39
N ASP A 43 26.22 9.16 -88.71
CA ASP A 43 27.44 8.34 -88.84
C ASP A 43 27.10 6.92 -89.32
N SER A 44 27.94 6.45 -90.21
CA SER A 44 27.94 5.11 -90.79
C SER A 44 28.25 4.02 -89.75
N THR A 45 27.60 2.85 -89.92
CA THR A 45 27.84 1.54 -89.29
C THR A 45 27.10 1.22 -87.98
N SER A 46 25.87 0.72 -88.10
CA SER A 46 25.35 -0.33 -87.21
C SER A 46 24.18 -1.06 -87.88
N ASN A 47 24.18 -2.38 -87.77
CA ASN A 47 23.21 -3.30 -88.36
C ASN A 47 21.77 -2.88 -88.07
N LEU A 48 20.91 -2.92 -89.11
CA LEU A 48 19.47 -2.77 -88.98
C LEU A 48 18.93 -3.91 -88.11
N ASP A 49 18.28 -3.49 -87.04
CA ASP A 49 17.64 -4.27 -86.01
C ASP A 49 16.44 -5.05 -86.59
N GLU A 50 16.54 -6.38 -86.66
CA GLU A 50 15.48 -7.29 -87.11
C GLU A 50 14.25 -7.29 -86.18
N THR A 51 14.28 -6.54 -85.06
CA THR A 51 13.20 -6.53 -84.06
C THR A 51 12.12 -5.46 -84.28
N LEU A 52 12.30 -4.51 -85.21
CA LEU A 52 11.26 -3.52 -85.52
C LEU A 52 10.14 -4.04 -86.45
N ASP A 53 10.29 -5.25 -86.99
CA ASP A 53 9.40 -5.82 -88.02
C ASP A 53 8.32 -6.77 -87.44
N GLU A 54 8.43 -7.16 -86.16
CA GLU A 54 7.41 -8.00 -85.49
C GLU A 54 6.25 -7.16 -84.93
N ASP A 55 6.51 -5.99 -84.35
CA ASP A 55 5.47 -5.10 -83.82
C ASP A 55 4.62 -4.42 -84.92
N ILE A 56 5.14 -4.33 -86.16
CA ILE A 56 4.42 -3.80 -87.32
C ILE A 56 3.58 -4.90 -88.00
N LYS A 57 3.96 -6.18 -87.92
CA LYS A 57 3.13 -7.31 -88.38
C LYS A 57 1.84 -7.48 -87.58
N ASP A 58 1.81 -7.03 -86.31
CA ASP A 58 0.61 -7.07 -85.48
C ASP A 58 -0.35 -5.89 -85.74
N SER A 59 0.07 -4.88 -86.51
CA SER A 59 -0.78 -3.78 -87.01
C SER A 59 -1.51 -4.21 -88.29
N ASN A 60 -2.31 -5.27 -88.19
CA ASN A 60 -3.05 -5.87 -89.31
C ASN A 60 -4.31 -5.07 -89.72
N GLN A 61 -4.25 -3.75 -89.66
CA GLN A 61 -5.40 -2.87 -89.83
C GLN A 61 -5.55 -2.47 -91.30
N GLY A 62 -6.39 -3.19 -92.04
CA GLY A 62 -6.95 -2.61 -93.25
C GLY A 62 -7.94 -1.48 -92.93
N PHE A 63 -8.27 -0.70 -93.94
CA PHE A 63 -9.10 0.51 -93.81
C PHE A 63 -10.56 0.23 -93.42
N GLU A 64 -11.03 -1.01 -93.60
CA GLU A 64 -12.38 -1.42 -93.24
C GLU A 64 -12.41 -2.08 -91.86
N ALA A 65 -13.42 -1.75 -91.04
CA ALA A 65 -13.62 -2.40 -89.76
C ALA A 65 -14.05 -3.86 -89.95
N VAL A 66 -13.54 -4.78 -89.13
CA VAL A 66 -13.91 -6.21 -89.16
C VAL A 66 -15.42 -6.43 -89.01
N GLY A 67 -16.15 -5.50 -88.40
CA GLY A 67 -17.61 -5.52 -88.28
C GLY A 67 -18.39 -5.31 -89.60
N VAL A 68 -17.74 -4.83 -90.66
CA VAL A 68 -18.34 -4.78 -92.01
C VAL A 68 -18.50 -6.18 -92.59
N LEU A 69 -17.63 -7.10 -92.20
CA LEU A 69 -17.84 -8.53 -92.43
C LEU A 69 -19.01 -8.93 -91.54
N LYS A 70 -20.15 -9.29 -92.15
CA LYS A 70 -21.36 -9.74 -91.45
C LYS A 70 -21.16 -11.13 -90.84
N ILE A 71 -20.20 -11.25 -89.91
CA ILE A 71 -19.82 -12.49 -89.25
C ILE A 71 -20.98 -12.93 -88.35
N LYS A 72 -21.37 -14.19 -88.51
CA LYS A 72 -22.26 -14.92 -87.60
C LYS A 72 -21.58 -14.95 -86.22
N THR A 73 -22.18 -14.24 -85.27
CA THR A 73 -21.66 -14.06 -83.92
C THR A 73 -21.89 -15.25 -82.99
N ASN A 74 -22.57 -16.30 -83.46
CA ASN A 74 -22.76 -17.54 -82.72
C ASN A 74 -22.32 -18.74 -83.58
N LEU A 75 -21.26 -19.42 -83.16
CA LEU A 75 -20.71 -20.58 -83.87
C LEU A 75 -21.43 -21.89 -83.54
N GLY A 76 -22.41 -21.87 -82.62
CA GLY A 76 -23.11 -23.05 -82.14
C GLY A 76 -22.26 -23.85 -81.17
N ASP A 77 -22.41 -25.17 -81.19
CA ASP A 77 -21.73 -26.07 -80.26
C ASP A 77 -20.27 -26.31 -80.67
N ILE A 78 -19.35 -26.27 -79.70
CA ILE A 78 -17.92 -26.54 -79.88
C ILE A 78 -17.47 -27.56 -78.82
N ASN A 79 -16.73 -28.57 -79.28
CA ASN A 79 -16.19 -29.66 -78.44
C ASN A 79 -14.66 -29.62 -78.32
N ASP A 80 -13.98 -28.74 -79.05
CA ASP A 80 -12.52 -28.55 -79.01
C ASP A 80 -12.19 -27.05 -79.10
N LEU A 81 -11.43 -26.55 -78.12
CA LEU A 81 -11.03 -25.15 -78.00
C LEU A 81 -9.60 -24.90 -78.48
N SER A 82 -8.96 -25.87 -79.13
CA SER A 82 -7.68 -25.62 -79.80
C SER A 82 -7.82 -24.51 -80.85
N GLU A 83 -6.80 -23.68 -81.01
CA GLU A 83 -6.84 -22.53 -81.93
C GLU A 83 -7.21 -22.96 -83.37
N GLN A 84 -6.68 -24.11 -83.79
CA GLN A 84 -6.98 -24.71 -85.08
C GLN A 84 -8.46 -25.07 -85.22
N SER A 85 -9.05 -25.79 -84.25
CA SER A 85 -10.46 -26.19 -84.29
C SER A 85 -11.40 -24.99 -84.26
N ILE A 86 -11.07 -23.96 -83.47
CA ILE A 86 -11.83 -22.70 -83.44
C ILE A 86 -11.77 -21.98 -84.79
N ARG A 87 -10.59 -21.92 -85.41
CA ARG A 87 -10.40 -21.34 -86.74
C ARG A 87 -11.19 -22.10 -87.81
N GLU A 88 -11.12 -23.42 -87.84
CA GLU A 88 -11.89 -24.25 -88.77
C GLU A 88 -13.40 -24.04 -88.60
N LYS A 89 -13.87 -23.93 -87.35
CA LYS A 89 -15.27 -23.66 -87.04
C LYS A 89 -15.69 -22.24 -87.47
N LEU A 90 -14.85 -21.23 -87.25
CA LEU A 90 -15.06 -19.86 -87.73
C LEU A 90 -15.24 -19.84 -89.25
N LEU A 91 -14.34 -20.50 -90.01
CA LEU A 91 -14.38 -20.56 -91.48
C LEU A 91 -15.59 -21.35 -92.00
N LYS A 92 -15.99 -22.41 -91.30
CA LYS A 92 -17.15 -23.25 -91.66
C LYS A 92 -18.47 -22.49 -91.49
N GLU A 93 -18.64 -21.80 -90.38
CA GLU A 93 -19.88 -21.06 -90.07
C GLU A 93 -19.93 -19.69 -90.78
N ASN A 94 -18.78 -19.18 -91.21
CA ASN A 94 -18.64 -17.90 -91.91
C ASN A 94 -17.88 -18.06 -93.23
N ASN A 95 -18.59 -18.43 -94.29
CA ASN A 95 -18.00 -18.58 -95.63
C ASN A 95 -17.21 -17.34 -96.09
N ILE A 96 -17.57 -16.13 -95.62
CA ILE A 96 -16.88 -14.86 -95.94
C ILE A 96 -15.44 -14.80 -95.43
N LEU A 97 -15.07 -15.68 -94.49
CA LEU A 97 -13.72 -15.78 -93.94
C LEU A 97 -12.83 -16.79 -94.67
N LYS A 98 -13.36 -17.64 -95.58
CA LYS A 98 -12.63 -18.78 -96.18
C LYS A 98 -11.30 -18.44 -96.83
N ASP A 99 -11.22 -17.27 -97.47
CA ASP A 99 -10.02 -16.80 -98.17
C ASP A 99 -9.29 -15.69 -97.38
N LYS A 100 -9.60 -15.53 -96.09
CA LYS A 100 -9.00 -14.51 -95.22
C LYS A 100 -8.16 -15.15 -94.13
N THR A 101 -7.00 -14.59 -93.83
CA THR A 101 -6.19 -15.03 -92.69
C THR A 101 -6.80 -14.49 -91.39
N ILE A 102 -7.03 -15.38 -90.42
CA ILE A 102 -7.58 -15.05 -89.09
C ILE A 102 -6.44 -15.07 -88.07
N TYR A 103 -6.46 -14.23 -87.04
CA TYR A 103 -5.54 -14.36 -85.90
C TYR A 103 -6.35 -14.42 -84.62
N ILE A 104 -6.24 -15.53 -83.90
CA ILE A 104 -6.92 -15.67 -82.61
C ILE A 104 -6.14 -14.86 -81.58
N LYS A 105 -6.83 -13.94 -80.90
CA LYS A 105 -6.26 -13.07 -79.87
C LYS A 105 -6.69 -13.49 -78.45
N GLY A 106 -7.65 -14.41 -78.32
CA GLY A 106 -8.02 -15.03 -77.04
C GLY A 106 -9.19 -16.00 -77.17
N ILE A 107 -9.17 -17.06 -76.36
CA ILE A 107 -10.20 -18.12 -76.32
C ILE A 107 -10.68 -18.26 -74.87
N THR A 108 -12.00 -18.29 -74.64
CA THR A 108 -12.62 -18.66 -73.35
C THR A 108 -13.54 -19.87 -73.52
N LEU A 109 -14.27 -20.33 -72.51
CA LEU A 109 -15.31 -21.36 -72.66
C LEU A 109 -16.57 -20.86 -73.39
N LYS A 110 -16.75 -19.53 -73.51
CA LYS A 110 -17.97 -18.93 -74.06
C LYS A 110 -17.75 -18.19 -75.37
N LYS A 111 -16.52 -17.71 -75.62
CA LYS A 111 -16.23 -16.86 -76.76
C LYS A 111 -14.80 -16.99 -77.26
N VAL A 112 -14.62 -16.66 -78.54
CA VAL A 112 -13.30 -16.41 -79.15
C VAL A 112 -13.22 -14.98 -79.62
N LYS A 113 -12.08 -14.35 -79.35
CA LYS A 113 -11.69 -13.04 -79.85
C LYS A 113 -10.64 -13.21 -80.95
N PHE A 114 -10.86 -12.60 -82.10
CA PHE A 114 -9.95 -12.69 -83.23
C PHE A 114 -9.87 -11.40 -84.05
N THR A 115 -8.81 -11.29 -84.87
CA THR A 115 -8.67 -10.28 -85.93
C THR A 115 -8.65 -10.98 -87.29
N VAL A 116 -8.89 -10.21 -88.34
CA VAL A 116 -8.85 -10.69 -89.73
C VAL A 116 -7.84 -9.85 -90.48
N GLU A 117 -6.98 -10.49 -91.26
CA GLU A 117 -5.96 -9.82 -92.05
C GLU A 117 -6.56 -8.78 -92.99
N ASN A 118 -5.96 -7.59 -93.05
CA ASN A 118 -6.46 -6.44 -93.80
C ASN A 118 -7.83 -5.89 -93.30
N TYR A 119 -8.17 -6.05 -92.01
CA TYR A 119 -9.31 -5.39 -91.38
C TYR A 119 -8.93 -4.77 -90.03
N SER A 120 -9.48 -3.61 -89.70
CA SER A 120 -9.26 -2.95 -88.40
C SER A 120 -10.20 -3.48 -87.30
N GLY A 121 -9.71 -3.49 -86.06
CA GLY A 121 -10.47 -3.89 -84.87
C GLY A 121 -10.51 -5.40 -84.60
N THR A 122 -11.13 -5.80 -83.49
CA THR A 122 -11.29 -7.19 -83.06
C THR A 122 -12.76 -7.61 -83.11
N MET A 123 -13.01 -8.86 -83.50
CA MET A 123 -14.34 -9.47 -83.44
C MET A 123 -14.41 -10.45 -82.27
N GLU A 124 -15.52 -10.48 -81.57
CA GLU A 124 -15.84 -11.53 -80.59
C GLU A 124 -17.04 -12.32 -81.09
N VAL A 125 -16.92 -13.65 -81.08
CA VAL A 125 -18.03 -14.54 -81.40
C VAL A 125 -18.21 -15.55 -80.28
N ASN A 126 -19.48 -15.84 -80.00
CA ASN A 126 -19.89 -16.73 -78.94
C ASN A 126 -20.04 -18.16 -79.48
N TYR A 127 -19.90 -19.12 -78.59
CA TYR A 127 -20.23 -20.52 -78.82
C TYR A 127 -20.68 -21.16 -77.52
N LYS A 128 -21.10 -22.41 -77.63
CA LYS A 128 -21.52 -23.21 -76.50
C LYS A 128 -20.64 -24.43 -76.37
N VAL A 129 -19.91 -24.52 -75.26
CA VAL A 129 -19.30 -25.79 -74.86
C VAL A 129 -20.41 -26.68 -74.32
N THR A 130 -20.67 -27.79 -75.00
CA THR A 130 -21.77 -28.70 -74.66
C THR A 130 -21.40 -29.75 -73.63
N ASP A 131 -20.11 -30.06 -73.50
CA ASP A 131 -19.62 -31.12 -72.60
C ASP A 131 -18.19 -30.86 -72.14
N LEU A 132 -18.00 -30.68 -70.83
CA LEU A 132 -16.67 -30.54 -70.21
C LEU A 132 -15.86 -31.84 -70.27
N ASN A 133 -16.48 -33.02 -70.41
CA ASN A 133 -15.76 -34.29 -70.53
C ASN A 133 -14.97 -34.40 -71.83
N ASN A 134 -15.48 -33.84 -72.92
CA ASN A 134 -14.76 -33.83 -74.18
C ASN A 134 -13.59 -32.84 -74.18
N LEU A 135 -13.73 -31.77 -73.40
CA LEU A 135 -12.74 -30.70 -73.30
C LEU A 135 -11.57 -31.07 -72.38
N ILE A 136 -11.88 -31.53 -71.16
CA ILE A 136 -10.90 -31.95 -70.15
C ILE A 136 -10.85 -33.47 -70.20
N LYS A 137 -9.91 -34.00 -70.98
CA LYS A 137 -9.78 -35.46 -71.22
C LYS A 137 -9.01 -36.14 -70.10
N GLU A 138 -7.92 -35.52 -69.65
CA GLU A 138 -7.15 -36.02 -68.53
C GLU A 138 -7.82 -35.60 -67.21
N LYS A 139 -8.21 -36.61 -66.43
CA LYS A 139 -8.93 -36.45 -65.15
C LYS A 139 -7.99 -36.59 -63.95
N GLU A 140 -6.83 -37.20 -64.13
CA GLU A 140 -5.80 -37.37 -63.10
C GLU A 140 -4.87 -36.14 -63.08
N LEU A 141 -5.15 -35.18 -62.21
CA LEU A 141 -4.33 -33.98 -62.06
C LEU A 141 -2.98 -34.26 -61.39
N GLY A 142 -2.86 -35.40 -60.72
CA GLY A 142 -1.65 -35.82 -60.01
C GLY A 142 -1.47 -35.09 -58.68
N LYS A 143 -0.21 -34.79 -58.33
CA LYS A 143 0.11 -34.11 -57.07
C LYS A 143 -0.16 -32.61 -57.16
N ILE A 144 -0.93 -32.10 -56.22
CA ILE A 144 -1.21 -30.67 -56.06
C ILE A 144 -0.82 -30.27 -54.64
N LYS A 145 -0.06 -29.18 -54.53
CA LYS A 145 0.35 -28.62 -53.23
C LYS A 145 -0.74 -27.73 -52.65
N ASP A 146 -1.33 -26.90 -53.50
CA ASP A 146 -2.20 -25.80 -53.12
C ASP A 146 -3.52 -25.91 -53.88
N ILE A 147 -4.62 -26.06 -53.15
CA ILE A 147 -5.96 -26.37 -53.68
C ILE A 147 -6.76 -25.07 -53.83
N ARG A 148 -6.16 -24.09 -54.52
CA ARG A 148 -6.83 -22.87 -54.97
C ARG A 148 -7.29 -23.02 -56.41
N GLU A 149 -8.38 -22.32 -56.76
CA GLU A 149 -8.98 -22.35 -58.09
C GLU A 149 -7.94 -22.14 -59.21
N THR A 150 -7.04 -21.16 -59.04
CA THR A 150 -5.98 -20.86 -60.00
C THR A 150 -5.03 -22.04 -60.22
N THR A 151 -4.59 -22.70 -59.15
CA THR A 151 -3.65 -23.82 -59.22
C THR A 151 -4.31 -25.07 -59.80
N ILE A 152 -5.59 -25.30 -59.48
CA ILE A 152 -6.39 -26.36 -60.08
C ILE A 152 -6.53 -26.12 -61.59
N ILE A 153 -6.86 -24.89 -62.00
CA ILE A 153 -6.97 -24.51 -63.40
C ILE A 153 -5.63 -24.69 -64.14
N GLU A 154 -4.51 -24.24 -63.55
CA GLU A 154 -3.18 -24.45 -64.11
C GLU A 154 -2.87 -25.94 -64.29
N LYS A 155 -3.21 -26.77 -63.30
CA LYS A 155 -3.05 -28.22 -63.40
C LYS A 155 -3.94 -28.86 -64.47
N ILE A 156 -5.18 -28.40 -64.63
CA ILE A 156 -6.05 -28.81 -65.73
C ILE A 156 -5.38 -28.51 -67.07
N LYS A 157 -4.81 -27.31 -67.25
CA LYS A 157 -4.11 -26.91 -68.49
C LYS A 157 -2.81 -27.68 -68.72
N GLU A 158 -2.03 -27.92 -67.67
CA GLU A 158 -0.80 -28.73 -67.73
C GLU A 158 -1.09 -30.15 -68.24
N LYS A 159 -2.17 -30.76 -67.72
CA LYS A 159 -2.58 -32.12 -68.09
C LYS A 159 -3.36 -32.19 -69.40
N ASN A 160 -3.91 -31.07 -69.87
CA ASN A 160 -4.66 -30.97 -71.11
C ASN A 160 -4.06 -29.85 -71.99
N PRO A 161 -2.91 -30.07 -72.67
CA PRO A 161 -2.14 -29.01 -73.35
C PRO A 161 -2.92 -28.21 -74.41
N LEU A 162 -3.97 -28.78 -75.00
CA LEU A 162 -4.88 -28.10 -75.93
C LEU A 162 -5.62 -26.91 -75.30
N LEU A 163 -5.65 -26.84 -73.96
CA LEU A 163 -6.28 -25.79 -73.17
C LEU A 163 -5.29 -24.73 -72.67
N SER A 164 -4.00 -24.86 -72.96
CA SER A 164 -2.95 -23.95 -72.47
C SER A 164 -3.20 -22.48 -72.83
N GLY A 165 -3.73 -22.21 -74.04
CA GLY A 165 -4.11 -20.88 -74.53
C GLY A 165 -5.54 -20.43 -74.19
N VAL A 166 -6.30 -21.23 -73.43
CA VAL A 166 -7.70 -20.94 -73.06
C VAL A 166 -7.75 -20.25 -71.70
N SER A 167 -8.55 -19.19 -71.57
CA SER A 167 -8.87 -18.58 -70.27
C SER A 167 -10.15 -19.17 -69.69
N PHE A 168 -10.14 -19.47 -68.38
CA PHE A 168 -11.29 -20.03 -67.64
C PHE A 168 -11.86 -19.06 -66.60
N GLU A 169 -11.37 -17.82 -66.56
CA GLU A 169 -11.67 -16.85 -65.50
C GLU A 169 -13.18 -16.63 -65.32
N GLY A 170 -13.71 -17.03 -64.15
CA GLY A 170 -15.14 -16.89 -63.81
C GLY A 170 -16.10 -17.75 -64.63
N GLU A 171 -15.59 -18.71 -65.41
CA GLU A 171 -16.41 -19.57 -66.28
C GLU A 171 -16.52 -21.01 -65.79
N LEU A 172 -15.67 -21.42 -64.84
CA LEU A 172 -15.76 -22.69 -64.14
C LEU A 172 -16.28 -22.50 -62.71
N SER A 173 -17.01 -23.49 -62.22
CA SER A 173 -17.32 -23.64 -60.80
C SER A 173 -16.57 -24.87 -60.31
N ILE A 174 -15.69 -24.67 -59.32
CA ILE A 174 -14.84 -25.71 -58.76
C ILE A 174 -15.28 -25.97 -57.32
N SER A 175 -15.67 -27.21 -57.02
CA SER A 175 -16.02 -27.66 -55.67
C SER A 175 -15.10 -28.81 -55.27
N ILE A 176 -14.50 -28.72 -54.08
CA ILE A 176 -13.60 -29.74 -53.55
C ILE A 176 -14.44 -30.65 -52.66
N THR A 177 -14.77 -31.84 -53.15
CA THR A 177 -15.75 -32.76 -52.54
C THR A 177 -15.10 -33.84 -51.69
N SER A 178 -13.78 -34.06 -51.80
CA SER A 178 -13.03 -34.91 -50.88
C SER A 178 -11.52 -34.59 -50.90
N LEU A 179 -10.73 -35.33 -50.11
CA LEU A 179 -9.27 -35.25 -50.11
C LEU A 179 -8.61 -35.69 -51.44
N SER A 180 -9.37 -36.32 -52.35
CA SER A 180 -8.86 -36.83 -53.62
C SER A 180 -9.71 -36.48 -54.84
N GLU A 181 -10.86 -35.83 -54.66
CA GLU A 181 -11.80 -35.51 -55.75
C GLU A 181 -12.18 -34.03 -55.78
N ILE A 182 -12.23 -33.49 -57.00
CA ILE A 182 -12.69 -32.14 -57.32
C ILE A 182 -13.80 -32.25 -58.36
N HIS A 183 -14.94 -31.59 -58.11
CA HIS A 183 -16.03 -31.46 -59.06
C HIS A 183 -15.90 -30.13 -59.81
N VAL A 184 -15.83 -30.21 -61.13
CA VAL A 184 -15.77 -29.02 -62.00
C VAL A 184 -17.00 -28.96 -62.88
N SER A 185 -17.68 -27.82 -62.87
CA SER A 185 -18.84 -27.54 -63.73
C SER A 185 -18.71 -26.16 -64.39
N LEU A 186 -19.63 -25.84 -65.31
CA LEU A 186 -19.69 -24.53 -65.94
C LEU A 186 -20.42 -23.54 -65.02
N ALA A 187 -19.81 -22.38 -64.75
CA ALA A 187 -20.40 -21.35 -63.91
C ALA A 187 -21.69 -20.76 -64.51
N ASN A 188 -22.72 -20.58 -63.66
CA ASN A 188 -24.02 -19.95 -63.97
C ASN A 188 -24.91 -20.67 -65.00
N ASN A 189 -24.76 -21.98 -65.18
CA ASN A 189 -25.71 -22.74 -65.99
C ASN A 189 -26.96 -23.09 -65.18
N SER A 190 -28.09 -22.43 -65.50
CA SER A 190 -29.44 -22.77 -65.01
C SER A 190 -30.00 -24.07 -65.61
N ARG A 191 -29.14 -25.04 -65.96
CA ARG A 191 -29.53 -26.34 -66.48
C ARG A 191 -29.72 -27.30 -65.31
N SER A 192 -30.87 -27.95 -65.28
CA SER A 192 -31.34 -28.86 -64.22
C SER A 192 -30.58 -30.18 -64.09
N ASP A 193 -29.52 -30.41 -64.87
CA ASP A 193 -28.79 -31.66 -64.90
C ASP A 193 -27.35 -31.42 -64.44
N GLU A 194 -26.93 -32.18 -63.44
CA GLU A 194 -25.63 -32.22 -62.75
C GLU A 194 -24.47 -32.59 -63.68
N ASN A 195 -24.23 -31.84 -64.76
CA ASN A 195 -23.07 -32.04 -65.63
C ASN A 195 -21.81 -31.43 -64.99
N TYR A 196 -21.34 -32.06 -63.93
CA TYR A 196 -19.98 -31.86 -63.41
C TYR A 196 -19.07 -32.99 -63.90
N ILE A 197 -17.78 -32.69 -64.00
CA ILE A 197 -16.73 -33.69 -64.21
C ILE A 197 -16.00 -33.91 -62.90
N ILE A 198 -15.59 -35.15 -62.65
CA ILE A 198 -14.77 -35.52 -61.50
C ILE A 198 -13.31 -35.50 -61.94
N LEU A 199 -12.49 -34.76 -61.20
CA LEU A 199 -11.04 -34.71 -61.35
C LEU A 199 -10.41 -35.32 -60.10
N ASN A 200 -9.50 -36.26 -60.32
CA ASN A 200 -8.77 -36.93 -59.25
C ASN A 200 -7.43 -36.21 -59.00
N TYR A 201 -7.07 -36.09 -57.73
CA TYR A 201 -5.82 -35.46 -57.33
C TYR A 201 -5.27 -36.09 -56.04
N LYS A 202 -3.99 -35.81 -55.77
CA LYS A 202 -3.37 -36.09 -54.48
C LYS A 202 -2.90 -34.78 -53.86
N CYS A 203 -3.56 -34.34 -52.79
CA CYS A 203 -3.07 -33.23 -51.98
C CYS A 203 -1.74 -33.60 -51.30
N THR A 204 -0.76 -32.72 -51.35
CA THR A 204 0.57 -32.96 -50.76
C THR A 204 0.84 -32.15 -49.49
N SER A 205 0.02 -31.13 -49.20
CA SER A 205 0.16 -30.26 -48.03
C SER A 205 -1.18 -29.92 -47.40
N ILE A 206 -1.29 -30.07 -46.08
CA ILE A 206 -2.47 -29.64 -45.33
C ILE A 206 -2.66 -28.11 -45.34
N GLU A 207 -1.57 -27.33 -45.36
CA GLU A 207 -1.63 -25.87 -45.45
C GLU A 207 -2.14 -25.39 -46.81
N GLY A 208 -1.81 -26.12 -47.88
CA GLY A 208 -2.36 -25.83 -49.20
C GLY A 208 -3.80 -26.33 -49.39
N LEU A 209 -4.29 -27.20 -48.51
CA LEU A 209 -5.70 -27.59 -48.46
C LEU A 209 -6.53 -26.59 -47.64
N PHE A 210 -6.04 -26.22 -46.45
CA PHE A 210 -6.66 -25.27 -45.52
C PHE A 210 -5.87 -23.96 -45.52
N SER A 211 -6.15 -23.10 -46.50
CA SER A 211 -5.42 -21.84 -46.69
C SER A 211 -5.78 -20.76 -45.68
N GLU A 212 -6.98 -20.81 -45.10
CA GLU A 212 -7.44 -19.87 -44.08
C GLU A 212 -7.14 -20.43 -42.68
N ASN A 213 -6.03 -19.96 -42.10
CA ASN A 213 -5.48 -20.50 -40.85
C ASN A 213 -5.35 -19.46 -39.72
N ASP A 214 -5.76 -18.22 -39.96
CA ASP A 214 -6.04 -17.22 -38.92
C ASP A 214 -7.53 -17.30 -38.56
N LEU A 215 -7.83 -17.74 -37.34
CA LEU A 215 -9.20 -17.88 -36.85
C LEU A 215 -9.73 -16.58 -36.23
N GLY A 216 -8.94 -15.50 -36.23
CA GLY A 216 -9.30 -14.23 -35.64
C GLY A 216 -9.43 -14.31 -34.13
N GLN A 217 -10.43 -13.63 -33.57
CA GLN A 217 -10.65 -13.57 -32.14
C GLN A 217 -11.43 -14.79 -31.63
N MET A 218 -10.89 -15.45 -30.60
CA MET A 218 -11.43 -16.67 -30.02
C MET A 218 -11.71 -16.50 -28.52
N ASP A 219 -12.94 -16.82 -28.11
CA ASP A 219 -13.35 -16.83 -26.70
C ASP A 219 -13.34 -18.25 -26.09
N ASP A 220 -13.36 -19.29 -26.95
CA ASP A 220 -13.19 -20.70 -26.60
C ASP A 220 -12.05 -21.31 -27.43
N ILE A 221 -11.02 -21.81 -26.76
CA ILE A 221 -9.82 -22.40 -27.39
C ILE A 221 -9.79 -23.93 -27.24
N SER A 222 -10.93 -24.55 -26.94
CA SER A 222 -11.06 -26.00 -26.93
C SER A 222 -10.79 -26.60 -28.32
N GLU A 223 -10.28 -27.85 -28.36
CA GLU A 223 -10.05 -28.57 -29.63
C GLU A 223 -11.31 -28.64 -30.49
N ALA A 224 -12.47 -28.83 -29.87
CA ALA A 224 -13.75 -28.90 -30.56
C ALA A 224 -14.08 -27.58 -31.26
N ASN A 225 -13.90 -26.44 -30.58
CA ASN A 225 -14.16 -25.14 -31.19
C ASN A 225 -13.12 -24.77 -32.24
N ILE A 226 -11.83 -25.02 -32.00
CA ILE A 226 -10.79 -24.79 -33.02
C ILE A 226 -11.06 -25.62 -34.27
N SER A 227 -11.40 -26.90 -34.12
CA SER A 227 -11.78 -27.78 -35.23
C SER A 227 -12.98 -27.22 -36.00
N ALA A 228 -14.01 -26.72 -35.32
CA ALA A 228 -15.17 -26.09 -35.96
C ALA A 228 -14.80 -24.80 -36.70
N GLN A 229 -13.95 -23.95 -36.09
CA GLN A 229 -13.56 -22.67 -36.67
C GLN A 229 -12.68 -22.82 -37.90
N VAL A 230 -11.73 -23.77 -37.90
CA VAL A 230 -10.92 -24.07 -39.10
C VAL A 230 -11.82 -24.47 -40.28
N LYS A 231 -12.84 -25.30 -40.03
CA LYS A 231 -13.81 -25.70 -41.07
C LYS A 231 -14.63 -24.51 -41.57
N ASN A 232 -15.09 -23.66 -40.65
CA ASN A 232 -15.89 -22.48 -40.99
C ASN A 232 -15.11 -21.42 -41.77
N HIS A 233 -13.80 -21.29 -41.56
CA HIS A 233 -12.96 -20.37 -42.33
C HIS A 233 -12.62 -20.91 -43.73
N ASN A 234 -12.69 -22.24 -43.92
CA ASN A 234 -12.37 -22.89 -45.20
C ASN A 234 -13.64 -23.44 -45.88
N THR A 235 -14.65 -22.58 -46.10
CA THR A 235 -15.96 -22.97 -46.65
C THR A 235 -15.92 -23.55 -48.07
N GLN A 236 -14.84 -23.34 -48.81
CA GLN A 236 -14.60 -23.93 -50.13
C GLN A 236 -14.40 -25.46 -50.09
N LEU A 237 -14.17 -26.03 -48.89
CA LEU A 237 -13.97 -27.46 -48.67
C LEU A 237 -15.27 -28.08 -48.14
N GLU A 238 -16.21 -28.41 -49.02
CA GLU A 238 -17.53 -28.92 -48.62
C GLU A 238 -17.44 -30.15 -47.70
N PHE A 239 -16.50 -31.06 -47.99
CA PHE A 239 -16.28 -32.27 -47.20
C PHE A 239 -15.80 -32.00 -45.77
N ALA A 240 -15.14 -30.86 -45.52
CA ALA A 240 -14.59 -30.55 -44.20
C ALA A 240 -15.71 -30.34 -43.16
N ALA A 241 -16.91 -29.95 -43.60
CA ALA A 241 -18.09 -29.80 -42.75
C ALA A 241 -18.61 -31.14 -42.19
N GLU A 242 -18.21 -32.28 -42.76
CA GLU A 242 -18.61 -33.59 -42.29
C GLU A 242 -18.08 -33.88 -40.87
N LYS A 243 -18.87 -34.62 -40.08
CA LYS A 243 -18.52 -34.99 -38.70
C LYS A 243 -17.29 -35.90 -38.60
N ASN A 244 -16.92 -36.58 -39.68
CA ASN A 244 -15.83 -37.54 -39.71
C ASN A 244 -14.45 -36.89 -39.74
N TYR A 245 -14.37 -35.63 -40.19
CA TYR A 245 -13.14 -34.85 -40.17
C TYR A 245 -13.04 -34.07 -38.85
N VAL A 246 -11.91 -34.18 -38.14
CA VAL A 246 -11.68 -33.40 -36.93
C VAL A 246 -10.21 -32.97 -36.84
N PHE A 247 -9.99 -31.75 -36.35
CA PHE A 247 -8.66 -31.28 -35.98
C PHE A 247 -8.38 -31.58 -34.51
N LYS A 248 -7.20 -32.12 -34.23
CA LYS A 248 -6.72 -32.38 -32.87
C LYS A 248 -5.35 -31.75 -32.70
N PHE A 249 -5.02 -31.27 -31.50
CA PHE A 249 -3.70 -30.68 -31.26
C PHE A 249 -2.59 -31.72 -31.42
N VAL A 250 -1.44 -31.26 -31.92
CA VAL A 250 -0.22 -32.10 -31.96
C VAL A 250 0.34 -32.30 -30.56
N GLU A 251 0.40 -31.23 -29.75
CA GLU A 251 0.92 -31.25 -28.39
C GLU A 251 0.28 -30.14 -27.54
N ASN A 252 -0.54 -30.48 -26.55
CA ASN A 252 -1.34 -29.50 -25.80
C ASN A 252 -0.51 -28.51 -24.97
N THR A 253 0.71 -28.87 -24.58
CA THR A 253 1.56 -28.14 -23.62
C THR A 253 2.36 -26.99 -24.24
N VAL A 254 2.50 -26.95 -25.57
CA VAL A 254 3.36 -25.98 -26.28
C VAL A 254 2.52 -24.98 -27.10
N GLN A 255 1.19 -25.02 -26.96
CA GLN A 255 0.30 -24.19 -27.75
C GLN A 255 0.42 -22.71 -27.34
N THR A 256 0.42 -21.84 -28.35
CA THR A 256 0.35 -20.38 -28.20
C THR A 256 -0.66 -19.81 -29.19
N PRO A 257 -1.30 -18.67 -28.91
CA PRO A 257 -2.20 -18.02 -29.86
C PRO A 257 -1.58 -17.80 -31.25
N SER A 258 -0.26 -17.62 -31.33
CA SER A 258 0.47 -17.39 -32.59
C SER A 258 1.12 -18.65 -33.20
N GLY A 259 0.87 -19.84 -32.67
CA GLY A 259 1.64 -21.03 -33.06
C GLY A 259 0.95 -22.35 -32.74
N VAL A 260 -0.37 -22.40 -32.93
CA VAL A 260 -1.12 -23.63 -32.68
C VAL A 260 -0.88 -24.64 -33.79
N LYS A 261 -0.61 -25.90 -33.41
CA LYS A 261 -0.40 -26.98 -34.37
C LYS A 261 -1.48 -28.04 -34.21
N VAL A 262 -2.22 -28.28 -35.29
CA VAL A 262 -3.27 -29.31 -35.32
C VAL A 262 -3.04 -30.31 -36.45
N ASN A 263 -3.43 -31.55 -36.21
CA ASN A 263 -3.47 -32.61 -37.21
C ASN A 263 -4.91 -32.83 -37.66
N LEU A 264 -5.11 -33.16 -38.95
CA LEU A 264 -6.40 -33.59 -39.47
C LEU A 264 -6.59 -35.09 -39.27
N TYR A 265 -7.74 -35.48 -38.73
CA TYR A 265 -8.17 -36.87 -38.62
C TYR A 265 -9.44 -37.09 -39.44
N PHE A 266 -9.52 -38.25 -40.10
CA PHE A 266 -10.74 -38.76 -40.73
C PHE A 266 -11.10 -40.09 -40.09
N ASN A 267 -12.32 -40.24 -39.57
CA ASN A 267 -12.74 -41.45 -38.84
C ASN A 267 -11.76 -41.86 -37.73
N ASN A 268 -11.22 -40.87 -36.99
CA ASN A 268 -10.17 -41.04 -35.97
C ASN A 268 -8.81 -41.57 -36.47
N GLU A 269 -8.57 -41.65 -37.77
CA GLU A 269 -7.25 -41.96 -38.34
C GLU A 269 -6.55 -40.69 -38.82
N LEU A 270 -5.25 -40.57 -38.56
CA LEU A 270 -4.45 -39.43 -38.97
C LEU A 270 -4.33 -39.39 -40.50
N VAL A 271 -4.77 -38.28 -41.10
CA VAL A 271 -4.57 -38.03 -42.53
C VAL A 271 -3.11 -37.67 -42.76
N LYS A 272 -2.45 -38.36 -43.69
CA LYS A 272 -1.03 -38.15 -44.00
C LYS A 272 -0.85 -37.37 -45.29
N PHE A 273 0.02 -36.38 -45.24
CA PHE A 273 0.44 -35.54 -46.36
C PHE A 273 1.93 -35.75 -46.66
N ASP A 274 2.38 -35.37 -47.86
CA ASP A 274 3.76 -35.61 -48.31
C ASP A 274 4.75 -34.60 -47.66
N GLU A 275 4.32 -33.36 -47.37
CA GLU A 275 5.18 -32.32 -46.77
C GLU A 275 5.11 -32.27 -45.24
N ALA A 276 3.93 -31.93 -44.69
CA ALA A 276 3.70 -31.82 -43.25
C ALA A 276 2.30 -32.30 -42.89
N ASN A 277 2.19 -33.02 -41.76
CA ASN A 277 0.92 -33.57 -41.28
C ASN A 277 0.14 -32.63 -40.33
N PHE A 278 0.69 -31.45 -40.07
CA PHE A 278 0.09 -30.47 -39.16
C PHE A 278 -0.19 -29.15 -39.89
N LEU A 279 -1.29 -28.50 -39.51
CA LEU A 279 -1.67 -27.15 -39.90
C LEU A 279 -1.24 -26.18 -38.78
N ASN A 280 -0.52 -25.12 -39.15
CA ASN A 280 -0.25 -24.00 -38.24
C ASN A 280 -1.47 -23.08 -38.22
N ILE A 281 -2.01 -22.84 -37.04
CA ILE A 281 -3.16 -21.98 -36.78
C ILE A 281 -2.71 -20.79 -35.94
N THR A 282 -3.30 -19.64 -36.24
CA THR A 282 -3.21 -18.45 -35.40
C THR A 282 -4.60 -18.01 -34.93
N TYR A 283 -4.67 -17.46 -33.72
CA TYR A 283 -5.84 -16.80 -33.18
C TYR A 283 -5.41 -15.75 -32.16
N ASN A 284 -6.33 -14.85 -31.82
CA ASN A 284 -6.18 -13.89 -30.74
C ASN A 284 -7.16 -14.22 -29.62
N VAL A 285 -6.72 -14.08 -28.37
CA VAL A 285 -7.58 -14.22 -27.20
C VAL A 285 -7.87 -12.84 -26.64
N LYS A 286 -9.12 -12.60 -26.27
CA LYS A 286 -9.56 -11.30 -25.74
C LYS A 286 -9.54 -11.28 -24.21
N SER A 287 -9.98 -12.35 -23.56
CA SER A 287 -10.07 -12.45 -22.09
C SER A 287 -8.99 -13.34 -21.50
N ILE A 288 -8.52 -12.99 -20.30
CA ILE A 288 -7.63 -13.86 -19.51
C ILE A 288 -8.31 -15.17 -19.08
N GLU A 289 -9.63 -15.15 -18.91
CA GLU A 289 -10.44 -16.33 -18.54
C GLU A 289 -10.39 -17.42 -19.61
N THR A 290 -10.16 -17.04 -20.87
CA THR A 290 -10.04 -17.98 -22.00
C THR A 290 -8.76 -18.83 -21.90
N ILE A 291 -7.68 -18.30 -21.33
CA ILE A 291 -6.37 -18.97 -21.27
C ILE A 291 -5.97 -19.45 -19.87
N VAL A 292 -6.65 -18.98 -18.82
CA VAL A 292 -6.51 -19.47 -17.44
C VAL A 292 -7.78 -20.21 -17.04
N THR A 293 -7.78 -21.52 -17.26
CA THR A 293 -8.96 -22.40 -17.06
C THR A 293 -8.86 -23.26 -15.81
N LYS A 294 -7.65 -23.54 -15.32
CA LYS A 294 -7.41 -24.22 -14.04
C LYS A 294 -7.30 -23.18 -12.94
N LEU A 295 -8.43 -22.95 -12.26
CA LEU A 295 -8.56 -21.94 -11.20
C LEU A 295 -8.16 -22.46 -9.82
N ASP A 296 -8.28 -23.76 -9.56
CA ASP A 296 -7.79 -24.38 -8.32
C ASP A 296 -6.31 -24.77 -8.45
N LEU A 297 -5.47 -24.09 -7.67
CA LEU A 297 -4.03 -24.31 -7.66
C LEU A 297 -3.60 -25.44 -6.71
N GLY A 298 -4.51 -25.93 -5.86
CA GLY A 298 -4.23 -26.88 -4.80
C GLY A 298 -3.38 -26.27 -3.67
N GLU A 299 -2.46 -27.07 -3.13
CA GLU A 299 -1.56 -26.62 -2.07
C GLU A 299 -0.38 -25.82 -2.65
N ILE A 300 -0.11 -24.65 -2.05
CA ILE A 300 1.07 -23.82 -2.36
C ILE A 300 1.86 -23.53 -1.09
N GLU A 301 3.16 -23.29 -1.26
CA GLU A 301 4.07 -23.07 -0.13
C GLU A 301 4.03 -21.64 0.44
N SER A 302 3.57 -20.65 -0.35
CA SER A 302 3.56 -19.24 0.05
C SER A 302 2.55 -18.39 -0.73
N ILE A 303 2.04 -17.32 -0.10
CA ILE A 303 1.24 -16.26 -0.76
C ILE A 303 2.06 -15.31 -1.64
N SER A 304 3.37 -15.54 -1.81
CA SER A 304 4.21 -14.71 -2.67
C SER A 304 3.64 -14.65 -4.09
N PRO A 305 3.49 -13.46 -4.71
CA PRO A 305 3.03 -13.30 -6.09
C PRO A 305 3.77 -14.21 -7.08
N THR A 306 5.07 -14.41 -6.86
CA THR A 306 5.91 -15.25 -7.74
C THR A 306 5.48 -16.72 -7.64
N VAL A 307 5.31 -17.24 -6.43
CA VAL A 307 4.90 -18.64 -6.19
C VAL A 307 3.51 -18.91 -6.74
N ILE A 308 2.57 -17.98 -6.54
CA ILE A 308 1.21 -18.09 -7.08
C ILE A 308 1.25 -18.07 -8.62
N LEU A 309 2.00 -17.14 -9.22
CA LEU A 309 2.13 -17.05 -10.68
C LEU A 309 2.78 -18.32 -11.28
N ASP A 310 3.87 -18.81 -10.69
CA ASP A 310 4.54 -20.04 -11.12
C ASP A 310 3.58 -21.25 -11.06
N LYS A 311 2.73 -21.30 -10.04
CA LYS A 311 1.72 -22.36 -9.94
C LYS A 311 0.63 -22.21 -11.01
N ILE A 312 0.14 -20.99 -11.25
CA ILE A 312 -0.83 -20.71 -12.32
C ILE A 312 -0.29 -21.14 -13.68
N THR A 313 0.96 -20.77 -14.00
CA THR A 313 1.58 -21.10 -15.29
C THR A 313 1.83 -22.60 -15.44
N SER A 314 2.22 -23.28 -14.36
CA SER A 314 2.39 -24.74 -14.40
C SER A 314 1.09 -25.50 -14.72
N LEU A 315 -0.06 -24.98 -14.27
CA LEU A 315 -1.37 -25.61 -14.48
C LEU A 315 -2.09 -25.12 -15.75
N ASN A 316 -1.64 -23.99 -16.31
CA ASN A 316 -2.23 -23.36 -17.50
C ASN A 316 -1.13 -23.12 -18.56
N PRO A 317 -0.70 -24.15 -19.31
CA PRO A 317 0.43 -24.04 -20.25
C PRO A 317 0.24 -23.00 -21.36
N ILE A 318 -1.00 -22.78 -21.82
CA ILE A 318 -1.30 -21.76 -22.84
C ILE A 318 -1.04 -20.35 -22.28
N PHE A 319 -1.43 -20.11 -21.02
CA PHE A 319 -1.09 -18.86 -20.33
C PHE A 319 0.41 -18.73 -20.08
N ALA A 320 1.10 -19.83 -19.71
CA ALA A 320 2.55 -19.85 -19.53
C ALA A 320 3.32 -19.41 -20.79
N ASN A 321 2.83 -19.79 -21.96
CA ASN A 321 3.44 -19.45 -23.25
C ASN A 321 2.87 -18.15 -23.87
N TYR A 322 1.99 -17.43 -23.18
CA TYR A 322 1.48 -16.15 -23.65
C TYR A 322 2.59 -15.10 -23.67
N ARG A 323 2.81 -14.47 -24.83
CA ARG A 323 3.94 -13.54 -25.05
C ARG A 323 4.06 -12.42 -24.01
N ASN A 324 2.92 -11.96 -23.49
CA ASN A 324 2.83 -10.85 -22.55
C ASN A 324 2.55 -11.31 -21.11
N ILE A 325 2.94 -12.53 -20.74
CA ILE A 325 2.73 -13.07 -19.39
C ILE A 325 3.36 -12.20 -18.28
N LYS A 326 4.49 -11.56 -18.58
CA LYS A 326 5.20 -10.63 -17.67
C LYS A 326 4.38 -9.39 -17.30
N ASP A 327 3.34 -9.08 -18.08
CA ASP A 327 2.43 -7.95 -17.82
C ASP A 327 1.26 -8.37 -16.91
N SER A 328 1.36 -9.53 -16.27
CA SER A 328 0.36 -10.02 -15.31
C SER A 328 0.62 -9.47 -13.92
N LYS A 329 -0.45 -9.09 -13.23
CA LYS A 329 -0.43 -8.47 -11.90
C LYS A 329 -1.51 -9.08 -11.03
N PHE A 330 -1.27 -9.13 -9.73
CA PHE A 330 -2.29 -9.47 -8.75
C PHE A 330 -2.94 -8.20 -8.24
N GLU A 331 -4.26 -8.08 -8.44
CA GLU A 331 -5.08 -6.98 -7.89
C GLU A 331 -5.28 -7.18 -6.38
N SER A 332 -5.46 -8.44 -5.95
CA SER A 332 -5.54 -8.80 -4.54
C SER A 332 -5.05 -10.22 -4.29
N ILE A 333 -4.54 -10.46 -3.08
CA ILE A 333 -4.18 -11.79 -2.56
C ILE A 333 -4.81 -11.92 -1.19
N GLY A 334 -5.70 -12.90 -1.02
CA GLY A 334 -6.35 -13.26 0.24
C GLY A 334 -5.84 -14.59 0.79
N LEU A 335 -6.43 -15.05 1.90
CA LEU A 335 -5.98 -16.24 2.63
C LEU A 335 -5.98 -17.53 1.78
N ASN A 336 -6.92 -17.65 0.85
CA ASN A 336 -7.14 -18.83 0.02
C ASN A 336 -7.44 -18.50 -1.44
N TYR A 337 -7.18 -17.27 -1.87
CA TYR A 337 -7.45 -16.83 -3.23
C TYR A 337 -6.48 -15.73 -3.68
N ALA A 338 -6.37 -15.56 -5.00
CA ALA A 338 -5.73 -14.39 -5.61
C ALA A 338 -6.49 -13.99 -6.87
N ILE A 339 -6.51 -12.69 -7.16
CA ILE A 339 -7.14 -12.14 -8.37
C ILE A 339 -6.03 -11.70 -9.31
N LEU A 340 -5.90 -12.41 -10.42
CA LEU A 340 -4.91 -12.15 -11.48
C LEU A 340 -5.55 -11.38 -12.62
N ARG A 341 -4.82 -10.37 -13.11
CA ARG A 341 -5.13 -9.62 -14.32
C ARG A 341 -3.91 -9.59 -15.22
N ASN A 342 -4.11 -9.45 -16.53
CA ASN A 342 -3.05 -9.12 -17.48
C ASN A 342 -3.41 -7.82 -18.20
N ASP A 343 -2.47 -6.89 -18.34
CA ASP A 343 -2.77 -5.58 -18.94
C ASP A 343 -3.15 -5.64 -20.43
N ASN A 344 -2.84 -6.76 -21.11
CA ASN A 344 -3.14 -6.97 -22.53
C ASN A 344 -4.38 -7.83 -22.76
N LEU A 345 -5.08 -8.26 -21.71
CA LEU A 345 -6.29 -9.08 -21.80
C LEU A 345 -7.40 -8.43 -21.00
N GLU A 346 -8.63 -8.58 -21.47
CA GLU A 346 -9.82 -8.16 -20.73
C GLU A 346 -10.10 -9.12 -19.56
N GLY A 347 -10.81 -8.61 -18.56
CA GLY A 347 -11.24 -9.38 -17.40
C GLY A 347 -10.15 -9.63 -16.36
N GLN A 348 -10.49 -10.47 -15.40
CA GLN A 348 -9.62 -10.93 -14.31
C GLN A 348 -10.04 -12.34 -13.92
N VAL A 349 -9.10 -13.15 -13.43
CA VAL A 349 -9.39 -14.50 -12.95
C VAL A 349 -9.11 -14.60 -11.46
N THR A 350 -10.07 -15.16 -10.74
CA THR A 350 -9.88 -15.54 -9.34
C THR A 350 -9.41 -16.98 -9.29
N VAL A 351 -8.21 -17.18 -8.75
CA VAL A 351 -7.66 -18.51 -8.48
C VAL A 351 -7.78 -18.81 -6.99
N THR A 352 -7.94 -20.08 -6.65
CA THR A 352 -8.03 -20.56 -5.26
C THR A 352 -6.85 -21.45 -4.91
N PHE A 353 -6.42 -21.43 -3.66
CA PHE A 353 -5.32 -22.27 -3.16
C PHE A 353 -5.47 -22.54 -1.67
N VAL A 354 -4.66 -23.48 -1.17
CA VAL A 354 -4.54 -23.80 0.25
C VAL A 354 -3.08 -23.60 0.69
N ILE A 355 -2.88 -22.93 1.82
CA ILE A 355 -1.58 -22.81 2.48
C ILE A 355 -1.67 -23.48 3.83
N LYS A 356 -0.82 -24.48 4.07
CA LYS A 356 -0.77 -25.19 5.36
C LYS A 356 0.21 -24.56 6.34
N ASN A 357 1.34 -24.06 5.87
CA ASN A 357 2.42 -23.58 6.76
C ASN A 357 2.31 -22.08 7.01
N LEU A 358 2.39 -21.66 8.27
CA LEU A 358 2.30 -20.26 8.65
C LEU A 358 3.39 -19.38 8.02
N SER A 359 4.60 -19.93 7.82
CA SER A 359 5.70 -19.24 7.13
C SER A 359 5.39 -18.88 5.68
N GLY A 360 4.48 -19.62 5.05
CA GLY A 360 3.99 -19.32 3.72
C GLY A 360 3.01 -18.16 3.67
N LEU A 361 2.31 -17.92 4.78
CA LEU A 361 1.27 -16.90 4.92
C LEU A 361 1.84 -15.54 5.36
N LEU A 362 2.82 -15.53 6.26
CA LEU A 362 3.37 -14.30 6.84
C LEU A 362 4.76 -14.03 6.31
N LEU A 363 4.84 -13.05 5.39
CA LEU A 363 6.10 -12.63 4.79
C LEU A 363 6.86 -11.64 5.69
N GLU A 364 6.16 -10.88 6.53
CA GLU A 364 6.75 -9.87 7.40
C GLU A 364 6.72 -10.31 8.87
N THR A 365 7.90 -10.47 9.46
CA THR A 365 8.08 -10.92 10.85
C THR A 365 8.42 -9.79 11.82
N VAL A 366 8.64 -8.57 11.33
CA VAL A 366 8.93 -7.37 12.14
C VAL A 366 7.65 -6.53 12.26
N VAL A 367 7.00 -6.55 13.43
CA VAL A 367 5.65 -5.98 13.59
C VAL A 367 5.59 -4.53 14.08
N GLY A 368 6.74 -3.90 14.31
CA GLY A 368 6.85 -2.48 14.65
C GLY A 368 6.94 -2.17 16.16
N ASP A 369 6.43 -1.00 16.54
CA ASP A 369 6.60 -0.41 17.87
C ASP A 369 5.31 -0.55 18.71
N ILE A 370 5.47 -0.96 19.97
CA ILE A 370 4.40 -0.94 20.97
C ILE A 370 4.64 0.17 22.00
N GLU A 371 3.61 0.97 22.26
CA GLU A 371 3.55 1.96 23.34
C GLU A 371 2.69 1.42 24.49
N ASP A 372 2.98 1.85 25.72
CA ASP A 372 2.36 1.41 26.97
C ASP A 372 2.35 -0.13 27.09
N TYR A 373 3.54 -0.71 27.06
CA TYR A 373 3.75 -2.15 27.17
C TYR A 373 3.41 -2.64 28.58
N SER A 374 2.75 -3.80 28.65
CA SER A 374 2.42 -4.47 29.89
C SER A 374 2.97 -5.89 29.89
N THR A 375 3.37 -6.38 31.06
CA THR A 375 3.71 -7.80 31.24
C THR A 375 2.48 -8.68 31.42
N ASP A 376 1.32 -8.09 31.68
CA ASP A 376 0.02 -8.77 31.78
C ASP A 376 -0.47 -9.17 30.38
N SER A 377 -0.64 -10.48 30.15
CA SER A 377 -1.07 -11.04 28.87
C SER A 377 -2.43 -10.49 28.41
N SER A 378 -3.35 -10.22 29.34
CA SER A 378 -4.69 -9.71 29.01
C SER A 378 -4.66 -8.31 28.35
N LYS A 379 -3.59 -7.55 28.58
CA LYS A 379 -3.37 -6.20 28.01
C LYS A 379 -2.37 -6.20 26.88
N ARG A 380 -1.31 -7.01 27.00
CA ARG A 380 -0.21 -7.09 26.02
C ARG A 380 -0.65 -7.76 24.72
N ASP A 381 -1.26 -8.93 24.83
CA ASP A 381 -1.48 -9.81 23.68
C ASP A 381 -2.41 -9.18 22.63
N PRO A 382 -3.53 -8.50 23.01
CA PRO A 382 -4.37 -7.80 22.04
C PRO A 382 -3.61 -6.73 21.24
N LYS A 383 -2.74 -5.94 21.88
CA LYS A 383 -1.94 -4.91 21.21
C LYS A 383 -0.91 -5.51 20.25
N ILE A 384 -0.28 -6.62 20.64
CA ILE A 384 0.66 -7.33 19.77
C ILE A 384 -0.07 -7.91 18.56
N ILE A 385 -1.24 -8.52 18.75
CA ILE A 385 -2.06 -9.05 17.66
C ILE A 385 -2.52 -7.93 16.71
N GLU A 386 -2.88 -6.76 17.22
CA GLU A 386 -3.20 -5.59 16.40
C GLU A 386 -2.02 -5.17 15.52
N LEU A 387 -0.80 -5.13 16.08
CA LEU A 387 0.43 -4.86 15.33
C LEU A 387 0.73 -5.93 14.27
N VAL A 388 0.53 -7.21 14.59
CA VAL A 388 0.68 -8.33 13.64
C VAL A 388 -0.28 -8.17 12.47
N LYS A 389 -1.57 -7.87 12.72
CA LYS A 389 -2.57 -7.63 11.66
C LYS A 389 -2.26 -6.41 10.82
N LYS A 390 -1.79 -5.33 11.44
CA LYS A 390 -1.38 -4.11 10.72
C LYS A 390 -0.21 -4.38 9.78
N THR A 391 0.75 -5.21 10.22
CA THR A 391 1.94 -5.57 9.46
C THR A 391 1.63 -6.59 8.36
N ASN A 392 0.69 -7.50 8.61
CA ASN A 392 0.26 -8.54 7.68
C ASN A 392 -1.26 -8.40 7.42
N PRO A 393 -1.68 -7.48 6.52
CA PRO A 393 -3.09 -7.15 6.31
C PRO A 393 -3.97 -8.33 5.88
N ILE A 394 -3.39 -9.38 5.31
CA ILE A 394 -4.10 -10.62 4.94
C ILE A 394 -4.80 -11.30 6.14
N LEU A 395 -4.38 -10.95 7.37
CA LEU A 395 -4.98 -11.46 8.60
C LEU A 395 -6.17 -10.61 9.10
N SER A 396 -6.57 -9.55 8.40
CA SER A 396 -7.68 -8.68 8.81
C SER A 396 -8.96 -9.46 9.08
N ASP A 397 -9.20 -10.46 8.26
CA ASP A 397 -10.45 -11.23 8.21
C ASP A 397 -10.46 -12.39 9.23
N LEU A 398 -9.32 -12.69 9.85
CA LEU A 398 -9.23 -13.70 10.90
C LEU A 398 -9.75 -13.14 12.23
N SER A 399 -10.46 -13.97 12.99
CA SER A 399 -10.83 -13.63 14.36
C SER A 399 -9.58 -13.43 15.21
N THR A 400 -9.59 -12.43 16.10
CA THR A 400 -8.50 -12.25 17.07
C THR A 400 -8.32 -13.48 17.96
N SER A 401 -9.39 -14.26 18.20
CA SER A 401 -9.34 -15.48 19.01
C SER A 401 -8.57 -16.64 18.37
N SER A 402 -8.37 -16.63 17.05
CA SER A 402 -7.59 -17.65 16.34
C SER A 402 -6.10 -17.30 16.24
N LEU A 403 -5.69 -16.14 16.77
CA LEU A 403 -4.33 -15.63 16.72
C LEU A 403 -3.72 -15.73 18.11
N HIS A 404 -2.64 -16.49 18.24
CA HIS A 404 -2.03 -16.77 19.52
C HIS A 404 -0.61 -16.23 19.56
N VAL A 405 -0.29 -15.55 20.66
CA VAL A 405 1.07 -15.08 20.97
C VAL A 405 1.55 -15.76 22.23
N ALA A 406 2.79 -16.22 22.23
CA ALA A 406 3.40 -16.93 23.34
C ALA A 406 4.90 -16.61 23.44
N THR A 407 5.53 -17.02 24.54
CA THR A 407 7.00 -17.01 24.70
C THR A 407 7.65 -15.68 24.33
N PHE A 408 7.51 -14.69 25.20
CA PHE A 408 8.12 -13.37 25.02
C PHE A 408 9.56 -13.36 25.52
N LYS A 409 10.47 -12.83 24.70
CA LYS A 409 11.85 -12.53 25.09
C LYS A 409 12.10 -11.04 24.93
N ILE A 410 12.31 -10.36 26.05
CA ILE A 410 12.60 -8.93 26.08
C ILE A 410 14.11 -8.74 26.22
N SER A 411 14.69 -7.89 25.38
CA SER A 411 16.12 -7.57 25.42
C SER A 411 16.46 -6.75 26.66
N SER A 412 17.73 -6.80 27.08
CA SER A 412 18.26 -5.89 28.11
C SER A 412 18.24 -4.44 27.62
N PHE A 413 18.04 -3.50 28.54
CA PHE A 413 18.01 -2.07 28.27
C PHE A 413 18.49 -1.28 29.49
N THR A 414 18.74 0.00 29.28
CA THR A 414 19.21 0.96 30.29
C THR A 414 18.19 2.08 30.48
N VAL A 415 18.36 2.89 31.52
CA VAL A 415 17.48 4.04 31.78
C VAL A 415 17.50 5.10 30.68
N SER A 416 18.51 5.13 29.81
CA SER A 416 18.59 6.09 28.68
C SER A 416 17.92 5.62 27.40
N ASP A 417 17.58 4.34 27.28
CA ASP A 417 17.11 3.77 26.03
C ASP A 417 15.65 4.13 25.76
N GLN A 418 15.40 4.95 24.75
CA GLN A 418 14.03 5.25 24.29
C GLN A 418 13.33 4.01 23.73
N TYR A 419 14.08 3.08 23.14
CA TYR A 419 13.55 1.87 22.52
C TYR A 419 14.22 0.63 23.11
N ILE A 420 13.41 -0.32 23.56
CA ILE A 420 13.88 -1.67 23.85
C ILE A 420 13.73 -2.45 22.55
N SER A 421 14.85 -2.73 21.88
CA SER A 421 14.86 -3.33 20.54
C SER A 421 15.08 -4.84 20.56
N ASN A 422 14.83 -5.51 19.43
CA ASN A 422 15.07 -6.95 19.24
C ASN A 422 14.26 -7.85 20.19
N ASN A 423 13.09 -7.40 20.66
CA ASN A 423 12.20 -8.26 21.45
C ASN A 423 11.54 -9.26 20.51
N THR A 424 11.30 -10.47 21.00
CA THR A 424 10.69 -11.53 20.19
C THR A 424 9.50 -12.16 20.90
N PHE A 425 8.58 -12.71 20.12
CA PHE A 425 7.50 -13.57 20.57
C PHE A 425 7.24 -14.68 19.56
N VAL A 426 6.67 -15.78 20.02
CA VAL A 426 6.21 -16.88 19.16
C VAL A 426 4.75 -16.61 18.78
N PHE A 427 4.46 -16.70 17.49
CA PHE A 427 3.14 -16.48 16.92
C PHE A 427 2.62 -17.76 16.25
N SER A 428 1.33 -18.05 16.44
CA SER A 428 0.63 -19.15 15.77
C SER A 428 -0.80 -18.76 15.42
N ILE A 429 -1.36 -19.45 14.42
CA ILE A 429 -2.74 -19.26 13.97
C ILE A 429 -3.45 -20.62 13.98
N ASP A 430 -4.66 -20.69 14.52
CA ASP A 430 -5.46 -21.91 14.47
C ASP A 430 -5.70 -22.35 13.02
N GLY A 431 -5.52 -23.64 12.76
CA GLY A 431 -5.69 -24.22 11.42
C GLY A 431 -4.45 -24.13 10.51
N TYR A 432 -3.36 -23.48 10.95
CA TYR A 432 -2.08 -23.44 10.26
C TYR A 432 -1.00 -24.22 11.01
N ASN A 433 -0.10 -24.86 10.26
CA ASN A 433 1.02 -25.63 10.78
C ASN A 433 2.21 -24.73 11.13
N GLY A 434 2.87 -25.08 12.23
CA GLY A 434 4.09 -24.43 12.69
C GLY A 434 3.85 -23.17 13.52
N THR A 435 4.95 -22.53 13.90
CA THR A 435 4.95 -21.24 14.62
C THR A 435 6.01 -20.34 14.01
N LEU A 436 5.86 -19.02 14.17
CA LEU A 436 6.84 -18.04 13.72
C LEU A 436 7.39 -17.24 14.90
N THR A 437 8.69 -16.97 14.89
CA THR A 437 9.27 -15.99 15.81
C THR A 437 9.15 -14.61 15.17
N MET A 438 8.34 -13.77 15.76
CA MET A 438 8.11 -12.39 15.34
C MET A 438 8.94 -11.45 16.22
N THR A 439 9.27 -10.26 15.69
CA THR A 439 10.06 -9.25 16.40
C THR A 439 9.30 -7.93 16.54
N PHE A 440 9.52 -7.24 17.65
CA PHE A 440 8.90 -5.94 17.94
C PHE A 440 9.81 -5.07 18.80
N ARG A 441 9.50 -3.78 18.90
CA ARG A 441 10.20 -2.82 19.77
C ARG A 441 9.23 -2.23 20.79
N ILE A 442 9.68 -2.06 22.02
CA ILE A 442 8.92 -1.31 23.02
C ILE A 442 9.41 0.13 22.98
N LYS A 443 8.50 1.07 22.74
CA LYS A 443 8.79 2.50 22.69
C LYS A 443 8.42 3.13 24.04
N ARG A 444 9.43 3.61 24.75
CA ARG A 444 9.30 4.24 26.07
C ARG A 444 9.07 5.74 25.93
N GLN A 445 8.40 6.33 26.91
CA GLN A 445 8.19 7.76 27.01
C GLN A 445 9.24 8.42 27.92
N SER A 446 9.75 9.59 27.54
CA SER A 446 10.69 10.33 28.40
C SER A 446 9.96 10.84 29.63
N ILE A 447 10.52 10.64 30.82
CA ILE A 447 9.95 11.19 32.06
C ILE A 447 9.89 12.73 32.05
N GLU A 448 10.72 13.41 31.25
CA GLU A 448 10.65 14.87 31.04
C GLU A 448 9.33 15.32 30.44
N LYS A 449 8.65 14.46 29.67
CA LYS A 449 7.33 14.79 29.11
C LYS A 449 6.27 14.99 30.20
N PHE A 450 6.42 14.29 31.32
CA PHE A 450 5.53 14.39 32.47
C PHE A 450 6.03 15.41 33.49
N LEU A 451 7.35 15.54 33.67
CA LEU A 451 7.97 16.42 34.64
C LEU A 451 8.45 17.73 34.00
N LYS A 452 7.52 18.50 33.44
CA LYS A 452 7.80 19.76 32.71
C LYS A 452 8.28 20.89 33.62
N VAL A 453 7.71 20.98 34.82
CA VAL A 453 8.06 21.96 35.85
C VAL A 453 9.09 21.35 36.78
N THR A 454 10.35 21.68 36.54
CA THR A 454 11.50 21.16 37.29
C THR A 454 11.93 22.06 38.44
N ASP A 455 11.43 23.30 38.54
CA ASP A 455 11.61 24.16 39.72
C ASP A 455 10.29 24.28 40.49
N LEU A 456 10.26 23.76 41.72
CA LEU A 456 9.06 23.82 42.55
C LEU A 456 8.92 25.16 43.30
N GLY A 457 9.97 25.99 43.30
CA GLY A 457 10.09 27.22 44.06
C GLY A 457 10.44 26.98 45.53
N ASN A 458 9.77 27.70 46.44
CA ASN A 458 9.98 27.55 47.88
C ASN A 458 9.10 26.42 48.45
N LEU A 459 9.70 25.54 49.25
CA LEU A 459 9.02 24.38 49.83
C LEU A 459 9.49 24.12 51.27
N TYR A 460 8.56 24.05 52.21
CA TYR A 460 8.81 23.38 53.49
C TYR A 460 8.42 21.91 53.35
N TRP A 461 9.29 20.99 53.77
CA TRP A 461 9.07 19.55 53.68
C TRP A 461 9.73 18.84 54.85
N ILE A 462 9.17 17.74 55.33
CA ILE A 462 9.78 16.88 56.37
C ILE A 462 9.90 15.43 55.92
N SER A 463 9.31 15.07 54.78
CA SER A 463 9.37 13.73 54.23
C SER A 463 9.47 13.74 52.70
N THR A 464 10.01 12.66 52.12
CA THR A 464 10.04 12.46 50.67
C THR A 464 8.65 12.47 50.05
N LYS A 465 7.63 11.98 50.77
CA LYS A 465 6.23 11.97 50.30
C LYS A 465 5.70 13.39 50.05
N GLU A 466 6.06 14.35 50.88
CA GLU A 466 5.64 15.75 50.70
C GLU A 466 6.30 16.38 49.47
N VAL A 467 7.57 16.08 49.21
CA VAL A 467 8.27 16.53 48.00
C VAL A 467 7.64 15.90 46.75
N ILE A 468 7.36 14.59 46.78
CA ILE A 468 6.67 13.89 45.68
C ILE A 468 5.28 14.48 45.43
N GLN A 469 4.50 14.71 46.49
CA GLN A 469 3.19 15.35 46.35
C GLN A 469 3.32 16.74 45.72
N LYS A 470 4.33 17.52 46.09
CA LYS A 470 4.57 18.83 45.48
C LYS A 470 4.94 18.75 44.00
N ILE A 471 5.70 17.71 43.59
CA ILE A 471 5.99 17.43 42.18
C ILE A 471 4.68 17.17 41.44
N LYS A 472 3.81 16.32 41.98
CA LYS A 472 2.47 16.02 41.41
C LYS A 472 1.60 17.27 41.29
N ASP A 473 1.54 18.09 42.34
CA ASP A 473 0.75 19.33 42.32
C ASP A 473 1.18 20.30 41.20
N ARG A 474 2.46 20.27 40.81
CA ARG A 474 3.03 21.14 39.77
C ARG A 474 2.97 20.56 38.37
N ASN A 475 3.03 19.23 38.24
CA ASN A 475 3.21 18.53 36.97
C ASN A 475 2.00 17.69 36.53
N GLY A 476 1.01 17.50 37.40
CA GLY A 476 -0.07 16.52 37.22
C GLY A 476 0.27 15.17 37.88
N ALA A 477 -0.72 14.29 37.96
CA ALA A 477 -0.59 12.96 38.58
C ALA A 477 -0.50 11.82 37.54
N ASP A 478 -0.25 12.16 36.28
CA ASP A 478 -0.40 11.25 35.14
C ASP A 478 0.79 10.31 34.92
N PHE A 479 1.85 10.41 35.74
CA PHE A 479 2.98 9.49 35.70
C PHE A 479 2.82 8.36 36.74
N ASP A 480 3.19 7.14 36.34
CA ASP A 480 3.18 5.98 37.24
C ASP A 480 4.40 6.01 38.17
N GLU A 481 4.18 6.38 39.44
CA GLU A 481 5.22 6.38 40.48
C GLU A 481 5.87 5.01 40.70
N SER A 482 5.14 3.92 40.42
CA SER A 482 5.68 2.57 40.57
C SER A 482 6.76 2.24 39.53
N GLU A 483 6.88 3.05 38.48
CA GLU A 483 7.87 2.93 37.40
C GLU A 483 9.06 3.89 37.59
N LEU A 484 9.05 4.70 38.65
CA LEU A 484 10.06 5.73 38.93
C LEU A 484 10.81 5.47 40.24
N ILE A 485 12.02 6.04 40.33
CA ILE A 485 12.85 6.10 41.54
C ILE A 485 13.07 7.56 41.89
N PHE A 486 12.71 7.93 43.11
CA PHE A 486 13.00 9.24 43.68
C PHE A 486 14.22 9.10 44.58
N SER A 487 15.28 9.88 44.33
CA SER A 487 16.42 9.95 45.24
C SER A 487 15.98 10.51 46.60
N THR A 488 16.79 10.33 47.64
CA THR A 488 16.57 11.05 48.90
C THR A 488 16.60 12.57 48.62
N PRO A 489 15.55 13.33 48.99
CA PRO A 489 15.54 14.77 48.78
C PRO A 489 16.59 15.45 49.66
N ASN A 490 17.15 16.55 49.19
CA ASN A 490 18.07 17.40 49.94
C ASN A 490 17.55 18.86 49.96
N TYR A 491 18.33 19.80 50.49
CA TYR A 491 17.84 21.18 50.63
C TYR A 491 17.59 21.95 49.33
N THR A 492 18.11 21.43 48.22
CA THR A 492 18.13 22.08 46.90
C THR A 492 17.34 21.34 45.83
N GLY A 493 16.97 20.07 46.07
CA GLY A 493 16.30 19.27 45.05
C GLY A 493 16.22 17.78 45.33
N VAL A 494 15.68 17.07 44.34
CA VAL A 494 15.54 15.62 44.26
C VAL A 494 15.73 15.18 42.80
N THR A 495 16.34 14.01 42.58
CA THR A 495 16.45 13.42 41.25
C THR A 495 15.39 12.35 41.06
N VAL A 496 14.70 12.38 39.92
CA VAL A 496 13.72 11.38 39.51
C VAL A 496 14.30 10.60 38.34
N THR A 497 14.38 9.28 38.47
CA THR A 497 14.96 8.39 37.46
C THR A 497 13.94 7.32 37.10
N ALA A 498 13.78 7.01 35.82
CA ALA A 498 13.01 5.83 35.42
C ALA A 498 13.67 4.55 35.96
N LYS A 499 12.89 3.56 36.40
CA LYS A 499 13.45 2.27 36.84
C LYS A 499 14.16 1.56 35.68
N GLU A 500 15.23 0.83 35.99
CA GLU A 500 15.89 -0.06 35.03
C GLU A 500 14.98 -1.20 34.55
N THR A 501 13.91 -1.50 35.31
CA THR A 501 12.87 -2.46 34.93
C THR A 501 11.68 -1.81 34.23
N SER A 502 11.73 -0.51 33.94
CA SER A 502 10.58 0.21 33.39
C SER A 502 10.44 0.02 31.88
N TYR A 503 9.38 -0.67 31.47
CA TYR A 503 9.05 -0.83 30.05
C TYR A 503 8.38 0.40 29.43
N ASN A 504 7.95 1.37 30.25
CA ASN A 504 7.14 2.50 29.78
C ASN A 504 7.86 3.84 29.86
N TYR A 505 8.82 4.01 30.78
CA TYR A 505 9.53 5.27 30.97
C TYR A 505 11.03 5.15 30.82
N TYR A 506 11.67 6.19 30.29
CA TYR A 506 13.13 6.35 30.24
C TYR A 506 13.54 7.78 30.66
N GLY A 507 14.80 7.96 31.04
CA GLY A 507 15.41 9.25 31.35
C GLY A 507 15.60 9.54 32.84
N VAL A 508 16.22 10.69 33.11
CA VAL A 508 16.53 11.21 34.44
C VAL A 508 16.20 12.70 34.46
N VAL A 509 15.44 13.15 35.47
CA VAL A 509 15.04 14.55 35.65
C VAL A 509 15.50 15.03 37.01
N LYS A 510 16.16 16.18 37.05
CA LYS A 510 16.51 16.86 38.30
C LYS A 510 15.43 17.88 38.62
N ILE A 511 14.78 17.69 39.77
CA ILE A 511 13.83 18.65 40.32
C ILE A 511 14.58 19.50 41.35
N SER A 512 14.44 20.81 41.22
CA SER A 512 15.05 21.82 42.08
C SER A 512 13.99 22.52 42.92
N TYR A 513 14.38 22.97 44.10
CA TYR A 513 13.58 23.82 44.98
C TYR A 513 14.47 24.49 46.02
N LYS A 514 13.96 25.52 46.67
CA LYS A 514 14.57 26.13 47.84
C LYS A 514 13.82 25.69 49.09
N THR A 515 14.52 25.02 50.01
CA THR A 515 13.92 24.69 51.31
C THR A 515 13.58 25.96 52.08
N LEU A 516 12.30 26.12 52.42
CA LEU A 516 11.81 27.24 53.21
C LEU A 516 11.75 26.82 54.67
N PHE A 517 12.70 27.28 55.49
CA PHE A 517 12.68 27.00 56.94
C PHE A 517 11.77 27.94 57.72
N SER A 518 11.55 29.15 57.21
CA SER A 518 10.75 30.16 57.89
C SER A 518 9.32 29.67 58.15
N LYS A 519 8.95 29.63 59.43
CA LYS A 519 7.59 29.33 59.90
C LYS A 519 7.13 30.39 60.88
N THR A 520 5.87 30.78 60.79
CA THR A 520 5.21 31.71 61.72
C THR A 520 4.06 31.07 62.51
N THR A 521 3.72 29.81 62.22
CA THR A 521 2.59 29.07 62.82
C THR A 521 2.86 27.57 62.85
N GLY A 522 2.07 26.82 63.62
CA GLY A 522 2.08 25.35 63.61
C GLY A 522 3.28 24.77 64.37
N PHE A 523 3.63 25.39 65.49
CA PHE A 523 4.71 24.96 66.35
C PHE A 523 4.22 23.84 67.26
N ASN A 524 4.98 22.74 67.34
CA ASN A 524 4.62 21.63 68.22
C ASN A 524 5.03 21.98 69.66
N LEU A 525 4.15 22.68 70.36
CA LEU A 525 4.23 22.91 71.80
C LEU A 525 3.83 21.64 72.55
N ASN A 526 4.75 21.06 73.32
CA ASN A 526 4.51 19.88 74.14
C ASN A 526 5.09 20.06 75.54
N SER A 527 4.59 19.26 76.49
CA SER A 527 5.16 19.17 77.84
C SER A 527 5.11 20.49 78.65
N GLY A 528 3.93 21.15 78.66
CA GLY A 528 3.68 22.30 79.52
C GLY A 528 3.63 21.89 81.00
N VAL A 529 4.38 22.59 81.85
CA VAL A 529 4.38 22.44 83.32
C VAL A 529 3.87 23.72 83.94
N ASN A 530 2.92 23.63 84.88
CA ASN A 530 2.30 24.77 85.57
C ASN A 530 1.76 25.83 84.59
N GLY A 531 0.96 25.40 83.62
CA GLY A 531 0.34 26.27 82.61
C GLY A 531 -0.50 25.49 81.61
N THR A 532 -1.09 26.20 80.64
CA THR A 532 -1.98 25.64 79.63
C THR A 532 -1.48 25.96 78.22
N ILE A 533 -1.47 24.98 77.33
CA ILE A 533 -1.13 25.14 75.91
C ILE A 533 -2.42 25.36 75.13
N THR A 534 -2.45 26.35 74.23
CA THR A 534 -3.56 26.60 73.30
C THR A 534 -3.01 27.05 71.96
N GLY A 535 -3.05 26.16 70.97
CA GLY A 535 -2.39 26.39 69.67
C GLY A 535 -0.89 26.66 69.85
N ASP A 536 -0.42 27.78 69.30
CA ASP A 536 0.98 28.24 69.37
C ASP A 536 1.27 29.11 70.62
N THR A 537 0.36 29.10 71.62
CA THR A 537 0.50 29.88 72.85
C THR A 537 0.62 28.96 74.07
N PHE A 538 1.54 29.29 74.98
CA PHE A 538 1.57 28.73 76.32
C PHE A 538 1.25 29.81 77.35
N VAL A 539 0.25 29.56 78.21
CA VAL A 539 -0.15 30.42 79.32
C VAL A 539 0.40 29.81 80.62
N ALA A 540 1.46 30.40 81.15
CA ALA A 540 2.08 29.97 82.40
C ALA A 540 1.37 30.59 83.60
N ASN A 541 1.11 29.78 84.63
CA ASN A 541 0.54 30.23 85.91
C ASN A 541 1.68 30.31 86.94
N GLN A 542 1.99 31.52 87.39
CA GLN A 542 3.17 31.83 88.21
C GLN A 542 2.78 32.42 89.58
N GLY A 543 1.83 31.73 90.24
CA GLY A 543 1.29 32.18 91.52
C GLY A 543 2.24 31.97 92.70
N ILE A 544 2.23 32.90 93.66
CA ILE A 544 2.93 32.79 94.94
C ILE A 544 1.89 32.87 96.04
N ILE A 545 1.76 31.80 96.82
CA ILE A 545 0.77 31.71 97.91
C ILE A 545 1.29 32.48 99.12
N SER A 546 0.41 33.22 99.77
CA SER A 546 0.67 33.97 101.01
C SER A 546 0.73 33.05 102.23
N GLY A 547 1.64 33.39 103.16
CA GLY A 547 1.89 32.61 104.37
C GLY A 547 3.28 31.95 104.40
N GLY A 548 4.05 32.24 105.45
CA GLY A 548 5.46 31.83 105.59
C GLY A 548 6.44 32.68 104.76
N ASP A 549 7.73 32.34 104.81
CA ASP A 549 8.81 33.03 104.07
C ASP A 549 8.84 32.69 102.57
N ASN A 550 7.68 32.36 101.97
CA ASN A 550 7.64 31.92 100.58
C ASN A 550 7.70 33.12 99.62
N GLN A 551 8.78 33.19 98.85
CA GLN A 551 9.07 34.30 97.92
C GLN A 551 9.10 33.87 96.46
N LYS A 552 8.79 32.60 96.15
CA LYS A 552 8.97 32.02 94.81
C LYS A 552 7.73 31.27 94.33
N ALA A 553 7.43 31.42 93.05
CA ALA A 553 6.41 30.63 92.38
C ALA A 553 6.98 29.24 92.02
N ASN A 554 6.10 28.26 91.85
CA ASN A 554 6.48 27.02 91.20
C ASN A 554 6.96 27.32 89.77
N GLN A 555 8.04 26.67 89.33
CA GLN A 555 8.58 26.83 87.99
C GLN A 555 7.55 26.43 86.92
N SER A 556 7.32 27.28 85.93
CA SER A 556 6.58 26.90 84.72
C SER A 556 7.56 26.63 83.58
N SER A 557 7.20 25.72 82.68
CA SER A 557 8.01 25.50 81.48
C SER A 557 7.19 24.97 80.31
N ILE A 558 7.70 25.20 79.10
CA ILE A 558 7.15 24.64 77.87
C ILE A 558 8.29 24.16 76.97
N GLU A 559 8.11 22.99 76.33
CA GLU A 559 9.01 22.49 75.28
C GLU A 559 8.36 22.68 73.91
N MET A 560 9.17 23.04 72.93
CA MET A 560 8.74 23.28 71.56
C MET A 560 9.63 22.46 70.64
N LYS A 561 9.05 21.79 69.65
CA LYS A 561 9.80 21.00 68.66
C LYS A 561 9.60 21.57 67.26
N TYR A 562 10.71 21.79 66.56
CA TYR A 562 10.75 22.19 65.16
C TYR A 562 11.37 21.06 64.34
N ALA A 563 10.57 20.44 63.47
CA ALA A 563 11.03 19.39 62.56
C ALA A 563 11.92 19.97 61.46
N ILE A 564 13.06 19.34 61.25
CA ILE A 564 14.07 19.74 60.29
C ILE A 564 13.88 18.92 59.01
N PRO A 565 13.75 19.55 57.83
CA PRO A 565 13.87 18.87 56.55
C PRO A 565 15.22 18.13 56.43
N ASP A 566 15.26 16.96 55.79
CA ASP A 566 16.44 16.10 55.68
C ASP A 566 16.95 15.63 57.08
N ASN A 567 18.22 15.86 57.40
CA ASN A 567 18.84 15.49 58.67
C ASN A 567 19.73 16.61 59.20
N TYR A 568 20.00 16.56 60.50
CA TYR A 568 20.73 17.59 61.21
C TYR A 568 22.18 17.76 60.74
N ASN A 569 22.86 16.69 60.32
CA ASN A 569 24.24 16.79 59.85
C ASN A 569 24.30 17.59 58.54
N ASN A 570 23.37 17.33 57.63
CA ASN A 570 23.23 18.09 56.39
C ASN A 570 22.84 19.54 56.71
N LEU A 571 21.92 19.77 57.66
CA LEU A 571 21.55 21.12 58.10
C LEU A 571 22.79 21.90 58.57
N LYS A 572 23.58 21.29 59.45
CA LYS A 572 24.81 21.87 60.02
C LYS A 572 25.87 22.18 58.96
N ALA A 573 25.93 21.38 57.89
CA ALA A 573 26.84 21.62 56.78
C ALA A 573 26.36 22.76 55.86
N ALA A 574 25.04 22.90 55.68
CA ALA A 574 24.45 23.84 54.73
C ALA A 574 24.13 25.22 55.32
N TYR A 575 23.85 25.31 56.64
CA TYR A 575 23.36 26.52 57.30
C TYR A 575 24.13 26.83 58.59
N LYS A 576 24.13 28.10 59.00
CA LYS A 576 24.93 28.57 60.14
C LYS A 576 24.09 28.77 61.38
N ASN A 577 22.92 29.37 61.26
CA ASN A 577 22.15 29.81 62.42
C ASN A 577 20.73 29.26 62.44
N PHE A 578 20.30 28.91 63.65
CA PHE A 578 18.91 28.72 64.00
C PHE A 578 18.41 30.00 64.67
N VAL A 579 17.33 30.56 64.16
CA VAL A 579 16.76 31.82 64.62
C VAL A 579 15.33 31.60 65.05
N PHE A 580 14.95 32.11 66.22
CA PHE A 580 13.54 32.13 66.62
C PHE A 580 13.19 33.43 67.31
N ASP A 581 11.95 33.88 67.10
CA ASP A 581 11.40 35.09 67.67
C ASP A 581 10.30 34.71 68.66
N ILE A 582 10.42 35.18 69.90
CA ILE A 582 9.48 34.90 70.97
C ILE A 582 8.91 36.20 71.56
N THR A 583 7.59 36.25 71.73
CA THR A 583 6.89 37.29 72.50
C THR A 583 6.46 36.75 73.85
N ILE A 584 6.73 37.49 74.91
CA ILE A 584 6.26 37.24 76.27
C ILE A 584 5.31 38.37 76.65
N LYS A 585 4.04 38.03 76.93
CA LYS A 585 2.99 38.97 77.32
C LYS A 585 2.47 38.63 78.71
N PRO A 586 2.60 39.52 79.70
CA PRO A 586 1.88 39.38 80.95
C PRO A 586 0.38 39.56 80.68
N LYS A 587 -0.43 38.56 81.03
CA LYS A 587 -1.90 38.59 80.83
C LYS A 587 -2.63 39.12 82.04
N ARG A 588 -2.19 38.68 83.22
CA ARG A 588 -2.80 39.03 84.49
C ARG A 588 -1.71 39.00 85.53
N ILE A 589 -1.58 40.07 86.30
CA ILE A 589 -0.74 40.10 87.48
C ILE A 589 -1.53 40.83 88.56
N GLN A 590 -1.68 40.20 89.71
CA GLN A 590 -2.54 40.68 90.77
C GLN A 590 -1.99 40.23 92.14
N ALA A 591 -2.03 41.14 93.10
CA ALA A 591 -1.94 40.85 94.53
C ALA A 591 -3.21 41.41 95.22
N ASN A 592 -3.06 42.40 96.11
CA ASN A 592 -4.21 43.15 96.64
C ASN A 592 -5.00 43.87 95.53
N LYS A 593 -4.28 44.42 94.54
CA LYS A 593 -4.85 45.06 93.36
C LYS A 593 -4.32 44.41 92.09
N ALA A 594 -5.15 44.39 91.04
CA ALA A 594 -4.73 44.00 89.72
C ALA A 594 -3.85 45.11 89.10
N VAL A 595 -2.77 44.71 88.43
CA VAL A 595 -1.95 45.59 87.61
C VAL A 595 -2.79 46.07 86.41
N ALA A 596 -2.72 47.36 86.09
CA ALA A 596 -3.51 47.94 85.00
C ALA A 596 -3.14 47.33 83.64
N SER A 597 -4.12 47.14 82.76
CA SER A 597 -3.90 46.53 81.43
C SER A 597 -2.91 47.31 80.56
N SER A 598 -2.83 48.64 80.70
CA SER A 598 -1.84 49.49 80.03
C SER A 598 -0.41 49.17 80.47
N GLU A 599 -0.21 48.92 81.77
CA GLU A 599 1.10 48.56 82.33
C GLU A 599 1.50 47.15 81.89
N LEU A 600 0.59 46.17 81.97
CA LEU A 600 0.82 44.82 81.45
C LEU A 600 1.24 44.85 79.96
N THR A 601 0.51 45.61 79.14
CA THR A 601 0.82 45.74 77.71
C THR A 601 2.20 46.36 77.49
N SER A 602 2.55 47.41 78.25
CA SER A 602 3.85 48.10 78.14
C SER A 602 5.06 47.23 78.50
N LYS A 603 4.86 46.15 79.27
CA LYS A 603 5.91 45.20 79.64
C LYS A 603 5.97 43.97 78.72
N THR A 604 5.22 43.95 77.62
CA THR A 604 5.36 42.93 76.58
C THR A 604 6.79 42.96 76.03
N THR A 605 7.43 41.80 76.00
CA THR A 605 8.81 41.66 75.51
C THR A 605 8.83 40.81 74.25
N ASN A 606 9.41 41.32 73.17
CA ASN A 606 9.76 40.55 71.99
C ASN A 606 11.27 40.35 71.95
N LYS A 607 11.73 39.11 71.70
CA LYS A 607 13.15 38.78 71.54
C LYS A 607 13.36 37.88 70.35
N LYS A 608 14.22 38.32 69.44
CA LYS A 608 14.82 37.50 68.39
C LYS A 608 16.12 36.88 68.91
N ILE A 609 16.18 35.56 68.89
CA ILE A 609 17.31 34.77 69.40
C ILE A 609 17.98 34.07 68.22
N THR A 610 19.30 34.13 68.17
CA THR A 610 20.12 33.48 67.14
C THR A 610 21.09 32.54 67.83
N THR A 611 21.09 31.27 67.43
CA THR A 611 21.99 30.24 67.95
C THR A 611 22.71 29.57 66.79
N SER A 612 24.02 29.38 66.91
CA SER A 612 24.79 28.64 65.90
C SER A 612 24.32 27.19 65.85
N ILE A 613 23.96 26.69 64.67
CA ILE A 613 23.58 25.28 64.48
C ILE A 613 24.71 24.38 64.95
N SER A 614 25.96 24.71 64.66
CA SER A 614 27.10 23.87 65.08
C SER A 614 27.20 23.67 66.60
N SER A 615 26.58 24.53 67.40
CA SER A 615 26.56 24.47 68.87
C SER A 615 25.39 23.68 69.47
N ILE A 616 24.36 23.34 68.67
CA ILE A 616 23.20 22.60 69.18
C ILE A 616 23.56 21.10 69.28
N THR A 617 23.40 20.54 70.48
CA THR A 617 23.71 19.13 70.76
C THR A 617 22.47 18.39 71.24
N THR A 618 22.59 17.07 71.45
CA THR A 618 21.49 16.24 71.98
C THR A 618 21.16 16.55 73.45
N SER A 619 22.06 17.24 74.15
CA SER A 619 21.84 17.75 75.50
C SER A 619 21.30 19.18 75.47
N TRP A 620 20.54 19.57 76.49
CA TRP A 620 20.11 20.95 76.67
C TRP A 620 21.31 21.88 76.83
N SER A 621 21.30 23.00 76.09
CA SER A 621 22.26 24.08 76.30
C SER A 621 22.19 24.63 77.72
N LYS A 622 23.22 25.38 78.12
CA LYS A 622 23.14 26.21 79.33
C LYS A 622 21.92 27.14 79.24
N GLU A 623 21.27 27.39 80.37
CA GLU A 623 20.16 28.33 80.45
C GLU A 623 20.65 29.73 80.09
N ALA A 624 19.99 30.38 79.13
CA ALA A 624 20.22 31.76 78.77
C ALA A 624 19.00 32.59 79.16
N GLU A 625 19.23 33.72 79.83
CA GLU A 625 18.15 34.58 80.32
C GLU A 625 17.58 35.48 79.22
N LEU A 626 16.26 35.60 79.21
CA LEU A 626 15.50 36.58 78.45
C LEU A 626 15.10 37.68 79.44
N ALA A 627 15.76 38.83 79.32
CA ALA A 627 15.44 39.99 80.15
C ALA A 627 13.94 40.34 80.00
N HIS A 628 13.22 40.37 81.12
CA HIS A 628 11.82 40.78 81.20
C HIS A 628 11.64 41.80 82.32
N PRO A 629 10.85 42.87 82.12
CA PRO A 629 10.64 43.85 83.16
C PRO A 629 9.85 43.28 84.35
N GLY A 630 10.26 43.63 85.57
CA GLY A 630 9.48 43.37 86.77
C GLY A 630 8.29 44.33 86.94
N PHE A 631 7.47 44.04 87.96
CA PHE A 631 6.31 44.79 88.39
C PHE A 631 6.49 45.23 89.83
N THR A 632 5.84 46.33 90.22
CA THR A 632 5.70 46.69 91.63
C THR A 632 4.27 46.33 92.04
N LEU A 633 4.14 45.40 92.98
CA LEU A 633 2.83 44.94 93.44
C LEU A 633 2.55 45.49 94.83
N THR A 634 1.30 45.87 95.07
CA THR A 634 0.84 46.36 96.37
C THR A 634 0.14 45.24 97.15
N PHE A 635 0.44 45.16 98.44
CA PHE A 635 -0.02 44.13 99.37
C PHE A 635 -0.62 44.78 100.61
N ARG A 636 -1.58 44.11 101.24
CA ARG A 636 -2.06 44.43 102.58
C ARG A 636 -1.03 43.95 103.59
N SER A 637 -0.72 44.79 104.56
CA SER A 637 0.14 44.39 105.67
C SER A 637 -0.69 43.84 106.82
N ARG A 638 -0.12 42.87 107.54
CA ARG A 638 -0.74 42.24 108.71
C ARG A 638 -0.47 43.09 109.96
N ASN A 639 -1.52 43.44 110.69
CA ASN A 639 -1.43 43.89 112.08
C ASN A 639 -2.07 42.85 113.00
N TRP A 640 -2.05 43.13 114.32
CA TRP A 640 -2.63 42.25 115.34
C TRP A 640 -4.14 41.97 115.17
N LEU A 641 -4.85 42.78 114.38
CA LEU A 641 -6.29 42.63 114.06
C LEU A 641 -6.53 41.96 112.69
N GLY A 642 -5.49 41.58 111.95
CA GLY A 642 -5.59 40.94 110.63
C GLY A 642 -4.94 41.74 109.50
N CYS A 643 -5.38 41.50 108.27
CA CYS A 643 -4.78 42.06 107.04
C CYS A 643 -5.31 43.47 106.72
N ASN A 644 -5.20 44.40 107.68
CA ASN A 644 -5.82 45.74 107.62
C ASN A 644 -4.82 46.90 107.81
N ALA A 645 -3.51 46.64 107.84
CA ALA A 645 -2.51 47.71 107.93
C ALA A 645 -2.22 48.31 106.53
N GLY A 646 -1.57 49.47 106.52
CA GLY A 646 -1.31 50.27 105.30
C GLY A 646 -0.61 49.48 104.18
N PRO A 647 -0.79 49.86 102.92
CA PRO A 647 -0.27 49.11 101.79
C PRO A 647 1.26 49.07 101.78
N GLN A 648 1.84 47.88 101.64
CA GLN A 648 3.26 47.69 101.33
C GLN A 648 3.42 47.40 99.83
N SER A 649 4.58 47.75 99.26
CA SER A 649 4.87 47.46 97.86
C SER A 649 6.17 46.69 97.73
N TRP A 650 6.13 45.57 97.03
CA TRP A 650 7.30 44.73 96.77
C TRP A 650 7.50 44.58 95.26
N SER A 651 8.76 44.43 94.85
CA SER A 651 9.07 44.14 93.45
C SER A 651 8.78 42.67 93.18
N TYR A 652 8.01 42.41 92.13
CA TYR A 652 7.75 41.10 91.58
C TYR A 652 8.50 40.97 90.26
N SER A 653 9.33 39.95 90.13
CA SER A 653 10.15 39.71 88.94
C SER A 653 9.92 38.31 88.43
N THR A 654 9.82 38.17 87.10
CA THR A 654 9.80 36.86 86.44
C THR A 654 11.00 36.75 85.54
N VAL A 655 11.87 35.79 85.85
CA VAL A 655 13.04 35.45 85.03
C VAL A 655 12.61 34.41 84.02
N PHE A 656 12.73 34.77 82.74
CA PHE A 656 12.52 33.86 81.63
C PHE A 656 13.86 33.33 81.17
N LYS A 657 13.97 32.03 80.96
CA LYS A 657 15.19 31.36 80.51
C LYS A 657 14.86 30.44 79.36
N TYR A 658 15.76 30.32 78.39
CA TYR A 658 15.63 29.35 77.31
C TYR A 658 16.82 28.39 77.26
N GLN A 659 16.55 27.19 76.74
CA GLN A 659 17.54 26.18 76.40
C GLN A 659 17.21 25.61 75.03
N ILE A 660 18.24 25.20 74.29
CA ILE A 660 18.09 24.57 72.98
C ILE A 660 18.80 23.22 73.00
N SER A 661 18.17 22.22 72.38
CA SER A 661 18.78 20.91 72.11
C SER A 661 18.29 20.37 70.76
N ARG A 662 18.80 19.23 70.34
CA ARG A 662 18.25 18.45 69.23
C ARG A 662 17.82 17.07 69.69
N ALA A 663 16.89 16.46 68.96
CA ALA A 663 16.51 15.07 69.16
C ALA A 663 16.07 14.45 67.83
N THR A 664 16.21 13.13 67.71
CA THR A 664 15.69 12.36 66.58
C THR A 664 14.55 11.49 67.09
N SER A 665 13.39 11.53 66.42
CA SER A 665 12.24 10.69 66.77
C SER A 665 11.47 10.31 65.51
N GLY A 666 11.19 9.01 65.33
CA GLY A 666 10.52 8.51 64.13
C GLY A 666 11.30 8.75 62.83
N GLY A 667 12.63 8.83 62.89
CA GLY A 667 13.49 9.14 61.73
C GLY A 667 13.52 10.62 61.33
N ILE A 668 12.85 11.51 62.08
CA ILE A 668 12.86 12.96 61.85
C ILE A 668 13.74 13.62 62.92
N ASP A 669 14.60 14.54 62.48
CA ASP A 669 15.39 15.37 63.37
C ASP A 669 14.61 16.63 63.78
N TYR A 670 14.72 16.99 65.06
CA TYR A 670 14.05 18.14 65.64
C TYR A 670 15.06 19.05 66.34
N ILE A 671 14.90 20.36 66.18
CA ILE A 671 15.42 21.35 67.13
C ILE A 671 14.37 21.57 68.21
N LYS A 672 14.78 21.46 69.46
CA LYS A 672 13.92 21.62 70.63
C LYS A 672 14.28 22.90 71.36
N ILE A 673 13.28 23.70 71.69
CA ILE A 673 13.43 24.91 72.51
C ILE A 673 12.64 24.68 73.79
N LYS A 674 13.31 24.79 74.94
CA LYS A 674 12.65 24.76 76.25
C LYS A 674 12.68 26.16 76.83
N LEU A 675 11.51 26.68 77.18
CA LEU A 675 11.36 27.93 77.91
C LEU A 675 11.00 27.63 79.36
N VAL A 676 11.70 28.27 80.29
CA VAL A 676 11.54 28.12 81.74
C VAL A 676 11.24 29.48 82.33
N MET A 677 10.27 29.53 83.24
CA MET A 677 9.82 30.75 83.90
C MET A 677 9.89 30.54 85.41
N ASN A 678 10.57 31.46 86.07
CA ASN A 678 10.69 31.48 87.52
C ASN A 678 10.34 32.87 88.02
N SER A 679 9.28 32.95 88.81
CA SER A 679 8.84 34.21 89.40
C SER A 679 9.19 34.29 90.87
N SER A 680 9.58 35.47 91.31
CA SER A 680 9.91 35.75 92.70
C SER A 680 9.51 37.16 93.11
N MET A 681 9.33 37.35 94.40
CA MET A 681 9.20 38.67 95.01
C MET A 681 10.45 39.05 95.80
N SER A 682 10.67 40.35 95.99
CA SER A 682 11.74 40.86 96.85
C SER A 682 11.52 40.56 98.33
N ASP A 683 10.28 40.29 98.73
CA ASP A 683 9.89 39.96 100.09
C ASP A 683 8.62 39.09 100.09
N TYR A 684 8.23 38.52 101.24
CA TYR A 684 7.07 37.64 101.34
C TYR A 684 5.80 38.38 101.77
N SER A 685 4.65 37.90 101.28
CA SER A 685 3.33 38.41 101.66
C SER A 685 2.67 37.49 102.69
N THR A 686 2.17 38.08 103.78
CA THR A 686 1.41 37.33 104.79
C THR A 686 -0.11 37.41 104.59
N CYS A 687 -0.59 38.16 103.61
CA CYS A 687 -2.00 38.54 103.49
C CYS A 687 -2.62 38.40 102.10
N ASP A 688 -1.81 38.52 101.04
CA ASP A 688 -2.30 38.42 99.66
C ASP A 688 -1.42 37.48 98.85
N ASP A 689 -2.03 36.52 98.18
CA ASP A 689 -1.39 35.72 97.16
C ASP A 689 -1.05 36.59 95.95
N VAL A 690 0.06 36.30 95.29
CA VAL A 690 0.30 36.81 93.93
C VAL A 690 -0.28 35.81 92.95
N VAL A 691 -1.18 36.27 92.09
CA VAL A 691 -1.61 35.54 90.90
C VAL A 691 -0.97 36.21 89.71
N SER A 692 -0.25 35.42 88.91
CA SER A 692 0.32 35.91 87.67
C SER A 692 0.16 34.89 86.54
N GLU A 693 -0.13 35.42 85.36
CA GLU A 693 -0.33 34.66 84.14
C GLU A 693 0.49 35.31 83.03
N TYR A 694 1.35 34.53 82.37
CA TYR A 694 2.15 34.98 81.23
C TYR A 694 1.80 34.16 80.00
N SER A 695 1.55 34.82 78.88
CA SER A 695 1.43 34.17 77.58
C SER A 695 2.70 34.30 76.79
N THR A 696 3.22 33.17 76.35
CA THR A 696 4.40 33.10 75.49
C THR A 696 4.01 32.60 74.12
N TYR A 697 4.43 33.36 73.11
CA TYR A 697 4.13 33.15 71.69
C TYR A 697 5.45 32.96 70.96
N LEU A 698 5.57 31.87 70.22
CA LEU A 698 6.63 31.77 69.23
C LEU A 698 6.12 32.48 67.96
N ASN A 699 6.73 33.62 67.63
CA ASN A 699 6.30 34.43 66.49
C ASN A 699 6.85 33.85 65.19
N SER A 700 8.10 33.40 65.19
CA SER A 700 8.72 32.77 64.04
C SER A 700 9.89 31.86 64.40
N ILE A 701 10.17 30.90 63.52
CA ILE A 701 11.43 30.16 63.45
C ILE A 701 11.97 30.30 62.03
N ASP A 702 13.28 30.45 61.88
CA ASP A 702 13.98 30.43 60.60
C ASP A 702 15.36 29.81 60.73
N ILE A 703 15.92 29.35 59.61
CA ILE A 703 17.27 28.79 59.51
C ILE A 703 17.99 29.47 58.34
N ASN A 704 19.17 30.04 58.61
CA ASN A 704 19.96 30.78 57.63
C ASN A 704 21.46 30.47 57.66
#